data_AF-A0A9E3GVH0-F1
#
_entry.id   AF-A0A9E3GVH0-F1
#
_cell.length_a   1.000
_cell.length_b   1.000
_cell.length_c   1.000
_cell.angle_alpha   90.00
_cell.angle_beta   90.00
_cell.angle_gamma   90.00
#
_symmetry.space_group_name_H-M   'P 1'
#
loop_
_entity.id
_entity.type
_entity.pdbx_description
1 polymer ?
#
loop_
_entity_poly.entity_id
_entity_poly.type
_entity_poly.pdbx_seq_one_letter_code
_entity_poly.pdbx_strand_id
1 'polypeptide(L)'
;MRRTMVIVVLGLVAGLVPVLGAPAGAPAGAQEPCPPAEDLAIPGAAFVQVTCLDDLTTLGNPRIDQTTYGWGGSGNRGNSALTSKQTAYSDQPVPGVQIEGWFEGDSCSHWEVEHNRFIPSCPDGHRRNGQFLIRIPHAWDGTHLMVGGTPGIRTQFASDIILSDYVLLKGWAYVTQDKGNTGLNFFRAGDDETGGSRTAWIPNAAIAQWAPMMQQAALAGQGALRSIHDREAELTYVAGISNAGYQTRLAVERYPELFDGGVDWEGTLFTEDGPNLYTYIPPLVEHYPDYRSSGSEEAYRAIVHEGLLPPDSEPIWDNHYSIYWGAVQSTYRPVVDPEYTDYVAAARLVIPPGDPDHSYDYHARPAFVHDRVGELSNTGDTSGLPFITLHGTLDALLPIAGNADVYADLVRDAGHGDDFRYYVVERGTHVDTAADSSPASFRPILPCFWASIDALDAWVTEGRSAPPSGFIPFDPAATPHERANTCDLPGAADRVAGADRVETAARASQRTFGVTRTVVVATAGDFPDALAAVPLAAAHDAPVLLVGEELTPAVTRELDRLGAVEAIVVGGSGAVSDGVVAALEGGGLTVSRVAGPDRYATAAAVARELGAGADEAFIASGRSFADALSTAPVAAAANAPILLVDRDRVPAATRAALRELGVDRTVVVGGEGVVSAGVFGSLPSPTRIAGPDRYATSAAVADLAVRRGADLETVYVATGRGFADALSAGAVAVAGEWGAPSGGVTLLVDGVDARRSAATVDFLRRHRATIRRVLVFGGTAAVSDASVATLRNAAA
;
A
#
# COMPACT_ATOMS: atom_id res chain seq x y z
N MET A 1 -44.63 -63.87 -0.74
CA MET A 1 -43.56 -62.88 -0.46
C MET A 1 -43.75 -61.64 -1.32
N ARG A 2 -44.59 -60.70 -0.87
CA ARG A 2 -44.65 -59.32 -1.38
C ARG A 2 -45.19 -58.49 -0.22
N ARG A 3 -44.34 -57.74 0.47
CA ARG A 3 -44.76 -56.80 1.51
C ARG A 3 -44.53 -55.39 0.99
N THR A 4 -45.66 -54.77 0.70
CA THR A 4 -45.85 -53.38 0.32
C THR A 4 -45.62 -52.48 1.53
N MET A 5 -44.92 -51.38 1.27
CA MET A 5 -44.58 -50.29 2.17
C MET A 5 -45.86 -49.52 2.55
N VAL A 6 -46.10 -49.31 3.85
CA VAL A 6 -47.16 -48.45 4.38
C VAL A 6 -46.49 -47.26 5.07
N ILE A 7 -46.81 -46.08 4.57
CA ILE A 7 -46.50 -44.77 5.14
C ILE A 7 -47.43 -44.55 6.35
N VAL A 8 -46.86 -44.18 7.50
CA VAL A 8 -47.63 -43.69 8.66
C VAL A 8 -47.17 -42.27 8.97
N VAL A 9 -48.11 -41.35 8.84
CA VAL A 9 -48.06 -39.95 9.28
C VAL A 9 -48.41 -39.89 10.78
N LEU A 10 -47.54 -39.28 11.59
CA LEU A 10 -47.78 -38.83 12.96
C LEU A 10 -47.25 -37.39 12.98
N GLY A 11 -48.02 -36.32 13.18
CA GLY A 11 -49.01 -36.11 14.22
C GLY A 11 -48.37 -35.27 15.34
N LEU A 12 -48.07 -33.99 15.08
CA LEU A 12 -47.50 -33.06 16.06
C LEU A 12 -48.53 -32.79 17.18
N VAL A 13 -48.18 -33.14 18.41
CA VAL A 13 -48.89 -32.72 19.63
C VAL A 13 -48.08 -31.59 20.26
N ALA A 14 -48.71 -30.42 20.38
CA ALA A 14 -48.16 -29.25 21.05
C ALA A 14 -48.05 -29.49 22.56
N GLY A 15 -46.83 -29.52 23.08
CA GLY A 15 -46.53 -29.40 24.51
C GLY A 15 -46.11 -27.98 24.82
N LEU A 16 -46.84 -27.30 25.72
CA LEU A 16 -46.44 -26.01 26.28
C LEU A 16 -45.12 -26.15 27.03
N VAL A 17 -44.08 -25.47 26.53
CA VAL A 17 -42.86 -25.19 27.29
C VAL A 17 -43.11 -23.89 28.08
N PRO A 18 -42.87 -23.85 29.40
CA PRO A 18 -42.98 -22.62 30.15
C PRO A 18 -41.88 -21.66 29.70
N VAL A 19 -42.29 -20.49 29.22
CA VAL A 19 -41.41 -19.34 29.02
C VAL A 19 -40.89 -18.93 30.40
N LEU A 20 -39.64 -19.31 30.72
CA LEU A 20 -38.90 -18.67 31.78
C LEU A 20 -38.68 -17.22 31.35
N GLY A 21 -39.36 -16.31 32.03
CA GLY A 21 -39.21 -14.87 31.82
C GLY A 21 -37.74 -14.48 31.94
N ALA A 22 -37.31 -13.57 31.05
CA ALA A 22 -36.06 -12.85 31.19
C ALA A 22 -35.92 -12.35 32.64
N PRO A 23 -34.73 -12.42 33.24
CA PRO A 23 -34.53 -11.83 34.55
C PRO A 23 -34.90 -10.35 34.44
N ALA A 24 -35.74 -9.88 35.36
CA ALA A 24 -36.01 -8.48 35.55
C ALA A 24 -34.67 -7.73 35.62
N GLY A 25 -34.57 -6.61 34.90
CA GLY A 25 -33.35 -5.82 34.79
C GLY A 25 -32.66 -5.66 36.14
N ALA A 26 -31.38 -6.01 36.16
CA ALA A 26 -30.52 -5.67 37.28
C ALA A 26 -30.69 -4.16 37.56
N PRO A 27 -30.79 -3.75 38.84
CA PRO A 27 -30.74 -2.34 39.16
C PRO A 27 -29.44 -1.77 38.58
N ALA A 28 -29.48 -0.52 38.08
CA ALA A 28 -28.30 0.22 37.65
C ALA A 28 -27.19 0.00 38.69
N GLY A 29 -26.18 -0.78 38.30
CA GLY A 29 -25.11 -1.20 39.20
C GLY A 29 -24.43 0.04 39.75
N ALA A 30 -24.16 0.04 41.06
CA ALA A 30 -23.26 1.02 41.63
C ALA A 30 -21.97 0.98 40.82
N GLN A 31 -21.59 2.12 40.23
CA GLN A 31 -20.34 2.30 39.51
C GLN A 31 -19.21 1.75 40.39
N GLU A 32 -18.42 0.79 39.88
CA GLU A 32 -17.28 0.30 40.64
C GLU A 32 -16.43 1.51 41.05
N PRO A 33 -16.05 1.60 42.33
CA PRO A 33 -15.27 2.73 42.79
C PRO A 33 -13.96 2.79 42.00
N CYS A 34 -13.59 3.98 41.52
CA CYS A 34 -12.35 4.14 40.78
C CYS A 34 -11.16 3.62 41.57
N PRO A 35 -10.20 2.95 40.90
CA PRO A 35 -8.97 2.58 41.55
C PRO A 35 -8.26 3.85 42.03
N PRO A 36 -7.81 3.90 43.30
CA PRO A 36 -7.00 5.01 43.79
C PRO A 36 -5.71 5.13 42.98
N ALA A 37 -5.28 6.35 42.67
CA ALA A 37 -4.09 6.57 41.85
C ALA A 37 -2.81 6.02 42.51
N GLU A 38 -2.74 6.09 43.83
CA GLU A 38 -1.66 5.55 44.65
C GLU A 38 -1.54 4.02 44.62
N ASP A 39 -2.61 3.32 44.22
CA ASP A 39 -2.64 1.86 44.11
C ASP A 39 -2.21 1.38 42.71
N LEU A 40 -2.05 2.29 41.74
CA LEU A 40 -1.65 1.95 40.38
C LEU A 40 -0.11 1.96 40.24
N ALA A 41 0.45 0.79 39.92
CA ALA A 41 1.84 0.65 39.54
C ALA A 41 1.99 0.84 38.02
N ILE A 42 2.20 2.09 37.59
CA ILE A 42 2.42 2.45 36.19
C ILE A 42 3.94 2.61 35.94
N PRO A 43 4.60 1.67 35.24
CA PRO A 43 6.04 1.76 34.96
C PRO A 43 6.42 3.09 34.31
N GLY A 44 7.49 3.70 34.83
CA GLY A 44 8.03 4.95 34.31
C GLY A 44 7.19 6.20 34.58
N ALA A 45 6.00 6.12 35.18
CA ALA A 45 5.17 7.30 35.42
C ALA A 45 5.66 8.11 36.63
N ALA A 46 5.93 9.40 36.41
CA ALA A 46 6.26 10.35 37.48
C ALA A 46 5.01 10.94 38.14
N PHE A 47 3.89 10.95 37.42
CA PHE A 47 2.59 11.39 37.90
C PHE A 47 1.49 10.64 37.19
N VAL A 48 0.41 10.39 37.93
CA VAL A 48 -0.76 9.70 37.45
C VAL A 48 -2.01 10.39 38.01
N GLN A 49 -3.00 10.60 37.16
CA GLN A 49 -4.34 10.96 37.53
C GLN A 49 -5.33 9.95 36.96
N VAL A 50 -6.22 9.47 37.83
CA VAL A 50 -7.25 8.49 37.46
C VAL A 50 -8.62 9.15 37.43
N THR A 51 -9.46 8.76 36.48
CA THR A 51 -10.88 9.14 36.43
C THR A 51 -11.71 8.04 35.82
N CYS A 52 -12.79 7.62 36.49
CA CYS A 52 -13.81 6.80 35.86
C CYS A 52 -14.78 7.69 35.11
N LEU A 53 -15.10 7.28 33.89
CA LEU A 53 -15.98 7.98 33.00
C LEU A 53 -17.13 7.05 32.61
N ASP A 54 -18.32 7.64 32.47
CA ASP A 54 -19.48 6.93 31.92
C ASP A 54 -19.30 6.63 30.42
N ASP A 55 -18.42 7.39 29.77
CA ASP A 55 -18.05 7.21 28.38
C ASP A 55 -16.59 7.64 28.16
N LEU A 56 -15.75 6.67 27.79
CA LEU A 56 -14.35 6.86 27.42
C LEU A 56 -14.19 7.39 26.00
N THR A 57 -15.22 7.25 25.14
CA THR A 57 -15.14 7.64 23.73
C THR A 57 -15.09 9.15 23.55
N THR A 58 -14.59 9.61 22.40
CA THR A 58 -14.43 11.04 22.10
C THR A 58 -15.71 11.86 22.31
N LEU A 59 -16.87 11.26 22.04
CA LEU A 59 -18.15 11.96 22.04
C LEU A 59 -18.69 12.24 23.45
N GLY A 60 -18.57 11.27 24.37
CA GLY A 60 -19.10 11.39 25.73
C GLY A 60 -18.07 11.78 26.78
N ASN A 61 -16.78 11.84 26.44
CA ASN A 61 -15.71 12.07 27.40
C ASN A 61 -15.55 13.58 27.76
N PRO A 62 -15.87 14.00 29.00
CA PRO A 62 -15.80 15.40 29.42
C PRO A 62 -14.37 15.90 29.67
N ARG A 63 -13.37 15.01 29.60
CA ARG A 63 -11.96 15.34 29.78
C ARG A 63 -11.26 15.66 28.46
N ILE A 64 -11.95 15.51 27.33
CA ILE A 64 -11.48 15.99 26.03
C ILE A 64 -12.03 17.41 25.82
N ASP A 65 -11.14 18.40 25.74
CA ASP A 65 -11.55 19.74 25.36
C ASP A 65 -11.87 19.78 23.86
N GLN A 66 -13.15 19.85 23.52
CA GLN A 66 -13.64 19.79 22.14
C GLN A 66 -13.30 21.04 21.32
N THR A 67 -12.79 22.11 21.94
CA THR A 67 -12.52 23.41 21.31
C THR A 67 -11.05 23.71 21.03
N THR A 68 -10.11 22.98 21.63
CA THR A 68 -8.66 23.23 21.52
C THR A 68 -8.00 22.53 20.33
N TYR A 69 -8.71 21.66 19.60
CA TYR A 69 -8.11 20.80 18.56
C TYR A 69 -8.27 21.31 17.12
N GLY A 70 -8.48 22.61 16.96
CA GLY A 70 -8.56 23.25 15.66
C GLY A 70 -7.28 24.02 15.34
N TRP A 71 -6.60 23.66 14.25
CA TRP A 71 -5.70 24.61 13.61
C TRP A 71 -6.58 25.73 13.01
N GLY A 72 -6.62 26.91 13.64
CA GLY A 72 -7.35 28.07 13.11
C GLY A 72 -8.81 28.27 13.55
N GLY A 73 -9.25 27.76 14.70
CA GLY A 73 -10.52 28.20 15.31
C GLY A 73 -11.82 27.74 14.62
N SER A 74 -11.77 26.71 13.77
CA SER A 74 -12.99 26.03 13.32
C SER A 74 -13.53 25.19 14.47
N GLY A 75 -14.60 25.65 15.13
CA GLY A 75 -15.23 25.01 16.30
C GLY A 75 -15.85 23.64 16.03
N ASN A 76 -15.05 22.64 15.65
CA ASN A 76 -15.45 21.25 15.48
C ASN A 76 -14.46 20.30 16.15
N ARG A 77 -15.06 19.32 16.85
CA ARG A 77 -14.51 18.25 17.71
C ARG A 77 -13.08 17.82 17.38
N GLY A 78 -12.17 17.88 18.36
CA GLY A 78 -11.07 16.95 18.69
C GLY A 78 -10.05 16.47 17.65
N ASN A 79 -10.38 16.48 16.36
CA ASN A 79 -9.66 15.81 15.30
C ASN A 79 -10.00 16.39 13.91
N SER A 80 -10.52 17.63 13.87
CA SER A 80 -11.25 18.21 12.72
C SER A 80 -10.43 18.42 11.43
N ALA A 81 -9.18 17.96 11.39
CA ALA A 81 -8.30 18.02 10.23
C ALA A 81 -7.84 16.66 9.68
N LEU A 82 -7.99 15.54 10.41
CA LEU A 82 -7.43 14.23 9.99
C LEU A 82 -8.46 13.27 9.39
N THR A 83 -9.71 13.32 9.84
CA THR A 83 -10.78 12.40 9.42
C THR A 83 -11.85 13.13 8.60
N SER A 84 -12.54 12.41 7.72
CA SER A 84 -13.68 12.96 6.97
C SER A 84 -14.86 13.22 7.89
N LYS A 85 -15.61 14.32 7.65
CA LYS A 85 -16.89 14.59 8.31
C LYS A 85 -17.98 13.55 7.98
N GLN A 86 -17.76 12.71 6.96
CA GLN A 86 -18.67 11.62 6.58
C GLN A 86 -18.45 10.35 7.40
N THR A 87 -17.36 10.26 8.16
CA THR A 87 -17.07 9.14 9.07
C THR A 87 -18.18 9.01 10.10
N ALA A 88 -18.74 7.82 10.21
CA ALA A 88 -19.77 7.47 11.17
C ALA A 88 -19.10 7.12 12.50
N TYR A 89 -19.54 7.79 13.55
CA TYR A 89 -19.10 7.53 14.91
C TYR A 89 -20.19 6.77 15.65
N SER A 90 -19.79 5.81 16.47
CA SER A 90 -20.71 5.15 17.39
C SER A 90 -21.17 6.15 18.46
N ASP A 91 -22.46 6.16 18.77
CA ASP A 91 -23.03 6.86 19.92
C ASP A 91 -23.11 5.96 21.16
N GLN A 92 -22.58 4.73 21.06
CA GLN A 92 -22.54 3.78 22.16
C GLN A 92 -21.50 4.21 23.20
N PRO A 93 -21.92 4.53 24.45
CA PRO A 93 -20.98 4.90 25.49
C PRO A 93 -20.15 3.70 25.93
N VAL A 94 -18.87 3.92 26.18
CA VAL A 94 -17.95 2.90 26.72
C VAL A 94 -17.50 3.30 28.13
N PRO A 95 -18.20 2.87 29.20
CA PRO A 95 -17.81 3.22 30.56
C PRO A 95 -16.48 2.54 30.93
N GLY A 96 -15.64 3.24 31.67
CA GLY A 96 -14.34 2.70 32.07
C GLY A 96 -13.46 3.69 32.82
N VAL A 97 -12.18 3.34 32.91
CA VAL A 97 -11.15 4.11 33.61
C VAL A 97 -10.25 4.81 32.60
N GLN A 98 -10.08 6.13 32.75
CA GLN A 98 -9.07 6.92 32.07
C GLN A 98 -7.94 7.27 33.05
N ILE A 99 -6.70 7.11 32.60
CA ILE A 99 -5.49 7.43 33.34
C ILE A 99 -4.67 8.41 32.49
N GLU A 100 -4.29 9.54 33.08
CA GLU A 100 -3.48 10.57 32.42
C GLU A 100 -2.23 10.84 33.25
N GLY A 101 -1.09 11.05 32.60
CA GLY A 101 0.17 11.25 33.33
C GLY A 101 1.32 11.71 32.44
N TRP A 102 2.54 11.69 33.00
CA TRP A 102 3.79 11.89 32.26
C TRP A 102 4.90 10.98 32.80
N PHE A 103 5.91 10.67 31.99
CA PHE A 103 7.00 9.76 32.36
C PHE A 103 8.13 10.45 33.16
N GLU A 104 8.92 9.64 33.88
CA GLU A 104 10.13 10.07 34.59
C GLU A 104 11.27 10.40 33.61
N GLY A 105 11.99 11.49 33.87
CA GLY A 105 13.09 11.95 33.01
C GLY A 105 12.71 13.04 32.00
N ASP A 106 11.41 13.35 31.90
CA ASP A 106 10.92 14.37 30.96
C ASP A 106 11.04 15.80 31.49
N SER A 107 11.54 16.69 30.63
CA SER A 107 11.79 18.09 30.92
C SER A 107 10.51 18.93 30.86
N CYS A 108 10.58 20.06 31.54
CA CYS A 108 9.66 21.16 31.32
C CYS A 108 10.03 21.83 30.00
N SER A 109 9.13 21.79 29.02
CA SER A 109 9.38 22.34 27.70
C SER A 109 8.79 23.75 27.57
N HIS A 110 9.62 24.69 27.09
CA HIS A 110 9.19 26.02 26.67
C HIS A 110 8.32 26.00 25.41
N TRP A 111 8.43 24.93 24.62
CA TRP A 111 7.92 24.85 23.24
C TRP A 111 6.63 24.05 23.13
N GLU A 112 6.31 23.29 24.16
CA GLU A 112 5.03 22.64 24.35
C GLU A 112 3.91 23.69 24.46
N VAL A 113 3.02 23.69 23.47
CA VAL A 113 1.97 24.73 23.32
C VAL A 113 0.61 24.27 23.84
N GLU A 114 0.35 22.96 23.89
CA GLU A 114 -0.97 22.44 24.26
C GLU A 114 -1.09 22.19 25.78
N HIS A 115 -2.26 22.52 26.32
CA HIS A 115 -2.55 22.42 27.75
C HIS A 115 -3.53 21.28 28.00
N ASN A 116 -3.03 20.16 28.51
CA ASN A 116 -3.88 19.27 29.27
C ASN A 116 -4.15 19.92 30.63
N ARG A 117 -5.35 20.51 30.81
CA ARG A 117 -5.75 21.21 32.05
C ARG A 117 -5.72 20.35 33.31
N PHE A 118 -5.63 19.04 33.13
CA PHE A 118 -5.64 18.08 34.20
C PHE A 118 -4.23 17.59 34.60
N ILE A 119 -3.24 17.83 33.74
CA ILE A 119 -1.82 17.62 34.05
C ILE A 119 -1.25 18.93 34.63
N PRO A 120 -0.73 18.92 35.88
CA PRO A 120 -0.04 20.06 36.45
C PRO A 120 1.06 20.60 35.53
N SER A 121 1.08 21.92 35.36
CA SER A 121 2.20 22.61 34.70
C SER A 121 3.46 22.55 35.57
N CYS A 122 4.61 22.84 34.96
CA CYS A 122 5.86 22.94 35.67
C CYS A 122 5.89 24.11 36.67
N PRO A 123 6.73 24.05 37.72
CA PRO A 123 6.83 25.12 38.73
C PRO A 123 7.17 26.51 38.17
N ASP A 124 7.86 26.56 37.04
CA ASP A 124 8.24 27.75 36.27
C ASP A 124 7.17 28.21 35.26
N GLY A 125 6.05 27.50 35.16
CA GLY A 125 4.95 27.79 34.24
C GLY A 125 5.10 27.14 32.86
N HIS A 126 6.18 26.40 32.60
CA HIS A 126 6.36 25.62 31.37
C HIS A 126 5.47 24.37 31.36
N ARG A 127 5.36 23.74 30.19
CA ARG A 127 4.49 22.57 30.01
C ARG A 127 5.31 21.29 30.14
N ARG A 128 4.64 20.21 30.56
CA ARG A 128 5.26 18.89 30.72
C ARG A 128 5.39 18.23 29.36
N ASN A 129 6.56 17.66 29.10
CA ASN A 129 6.78 16.76 27.99
C ASN A 129 6.44 15.31 28.36
N GLY A 130 6.28 14.43 27.35
CA GLY A 130 6.13 12.98 27.56
C GLY A 130 4.83 12.58 28.24
N GLN A 131 3.75 13.31 27.93
CA GLN A 131 2.44 13.02 28.48
C GLN A 131 1.86 11.75 27.85
N PHE A 132 1.16 10.96 28.67
CA PHE A 132 0.49 9.74 28.23
C PHE A 132 -0.98 9.71 28.63
N LEU A 133 -1.73 8.85 27.95
CA LEU A 133 -3.14 8.57 28.15
C LEU A 133 -3.36 7.06 28.08
N ILE A 134 -4.05 6.49 29.07
CA ILE A 134 -4.50 5.10 29.10
C ILE A 134 -6.01 5.08 29.28
N ARG A 135 -6.71 4.24 28.54
CA ARG A 135 -8.16 4.01 28.65
C ARG A 135 -8.45 2.53 28.71
N ILE A 136 -9.18 2.12 29.74
CA ILE A 136 -9.51 0.72 30.02
C ILE A 136 -11.03 0.61 30.19
N PRO A 137 -11.76 -0.01 29.24
CA PRO A 137 -13.19 -0.26 29.39
C PRO A 137 -13.48 -1.11 30.64
N HIS A 138 -14.59 -0.86 31.35
CA HIS A 138 -15.02 -1.78 32.41
C HIS A 138 -15.28 -3.20 31.86
N ALA A 139 -15.73 -3.27 30.61
CA ALA A 139 -15.89 -4.53 29.87
C ALA A 139 -14.64 -4.87 29.05
N TRP A 140 -13.43 -4.59 29.57
CA TRP A 140 -12.19 -5.02 28.93
C TRP A 140 -12.22 -6.53 28.67
N ASP A 141 -11.82 -6.94 27.47
CA ASP A 141 -11.91 -8.33 27.04
C ASP A 141 -10.89 -9.28 27.69
N GLY A 142 -9.98 -8.74 28.50
CA GLY A 142 -8.95 -9.47 29.21
C GLY A 142 -7.73 -9.83 28.36
N THR A 143 -7.70 -9.46 27.08
CA THR A 143 -6.76 -9.97 26.09
C THR A 143 -5.97 -8.85 25.42
N HIS A 144 -6.61 -7.80 24.94
CA HIS A 144 -5.99 -6.87 24.00
C HIS A 144 -5.61 -5.52 24.62
N LEU A 145 -4.41 -5.05 24.27
CA LEU A 145 -3.92 -3.68 24.46
C LEU A 145 -3.51 -3.08 23.11
N MET A 146 -4.07 -1.93 22.75
CA MET A 146 -3.64 -1.14 21.59
C MET A 146 -2.74 0.01 22.05
N VAL A 147 -1.53 0.06 21.51
CA VAL A 147 -0.56 1.15 21.70
C VAL A 147 -0.62 2.09 20.51
N GLY A 148 -1.18 3.29 20.70
CA GLY A 148 -1.30 4.30 19.66
C GLY A 148 -0.11 5.26 19.63
N GLY A 149 0.44 5.51 18.45
CA GLY A 149 1.34 6.64 18.23
C GLY A 149 0.56 7.96 18.04
N THR A 150 1.27 9.09 18.17
CA THR A 150 0.69 10.43 17.97
C THR A 150 1.11 11.09 16.65
N PRO A 151 0.17 11.51 15.78
CA PRO A 151 0.49 12.08 14.47
C PRO A 151 0.97 13.53 14.53
N GLY A 152 1.69 13.95 13.48
CA GLY A 152 2.04 15.34 13.23
C GLY A 152 2.80 15.97 14.40
N ILE A 153 2.25 17.04 14.96
CA ILE A 153 2.80 17.84 16.07
C ILE A 153 1.75 18.00 17.19
N ARG A 154 0.96 16.95 17.42
CA ARG A 154 -0.25 17.00 18.24
C ARG A 154 -0.02 16.33 19.60
N THR A 155 -1.00 16.46 20.49
CA THR A 155 -1.07 15.78 21.79
C THR A 155 -1.51 14.32 21.69
N GLN A 156 -1.41 13.61 22.82
CA GLN A 156 -1.82 12.23 23.02
C GLN A 156 -3.31 11.95 22.73
N PHE A 157 -4.16 12.96 22.54
CA PHE A 157 -5.58 12.79 22.20
C PHE A 157 -5.85 12.76 20.68
N ALA A 158 -4.84 13.06 19.85
CA ALA A 158 -5.03 13.26 18.41
C ALA A 158 -5.53 12.01 17.66
N SER A 159 -5.24 10.84 18.20
CA SER A 159 -5.62 9.55 17.62
C SER A 159 -6.95 9.02 18.19
N ASP A 160 -7.69 9.78 18.99
CA ASP A 160 -8.89 9.28 19.69
C ASP A 160 -9.93 8.72 18.73
N ILE A 161 -10.35 9.49 17.74
CA ILE A 161 -11.32 9.04 16.73
C ILE A 161 -10.73 8.00 15.78
N ILE A 162 -9.42 8.07 15.50
CA ILE A 162 -8.75 7.21 14.51
C ILE A 162 -8.53 5.80 15.08
N LEU A 163 -8.21 5.70 16.38
CA LEU A 163 -7.78 4.46 17.04
C LEU A 163 -8.56 4.18 18.33
N SER A 164 -8.54 5.11 19.30
CA SER A 164 -9.04 4.87 20.65
C SER A 164 -10.50 4.44 20.63
N ASP A 165 -11.39 5.22 20.01
CA ASP A 165 -12.83 4.93 20.01
C ASP A 165 -13.12 3.58 19.37
N TYR A 166 -12.43 3.29 18.26
CA TYR A 166 -12.60 2.05 17.51
C TYR A 166 -12.23 0.82 18.35
N VAL A 167 -11.09 0.82 19.03
CA VAL A 167 -10.65 -0.33 19.83
C VAL A 167 -11.40 -0.44 21.16
N LEU A 168 -11.79 0.69 21.77
CA LEU A 168 -12.61 0.69 23.00
C LEU A 168 -13.99 0.05 22.75
N LEU A 169 -14.61 0.28 21.59
CA LEU A 169 -15.87 -0.37 21.21
C LEU A 169 -15.74 -1.89 21.03
N LYS A 170 -14.53 -2.40 20.74
CA LYS A 170 -14.23 -3.84 20.71
C LYS A 170 -13.96 -4.42 22.09
N GLY A 171 -13.94 -3.59 23.14
CA GLY A 171 -13.58 -4.00 24.51
C GLY A 171 -12.07 -4.05 24.75
N TRP A 172 -11.25 -3.43 23.91
CA TRP A 172 -9.80 -3.42 24.06
C TRP A 172 -9.34 -2.26 24.95
N ALA A 173 -8.22 -2.43 25.65
CA ALA A 173 -7.55 -1.32 26.31
C ALA A 173 -6.74 -0.49 25.29
N TYR A 174 -6.59 0.80 25.55
CA TYR A 174 -5.84 1.73 24.69
C TYR A 174 -4.82 2.52 25.51
N VAL A 175 -3.60 2.67 25.00
CA VAL A 175 -2.57 3.54 25.58
C VAL A 175 -1.88 4.35 24.48
N THR A 176 -1.53 5.60 24.76
CA THR A 176 -0.82 6.49 23.82
C THR A 176 -0.03 7.57 24.57
N GLN A 177 0.77 8.33 23.82
CA GLN A 177 1.71 9.33 24.34
C GLN A 177 1.96 10.45 23.31
N ASP A 178 2.39 11.62 23.76
CA ASP A 178 2.52 12.87 22.96
C ASP A 178 3.84 13.04 22.19
N LYS A 179 4.64 11.96 22.07
CA LYS A 179 5.98 11.84 21.46
C LYS A 179 6.98 12.86 21.95
N GLY A 180 6.64 13.44 23.08
CA GLY A 180 7.27 14.58 23.69
C GLY A 180 7.48 15.75 22.75
N ASN A 181 6.54 16.00 21.84
CA ASN A 181 6.58 17.12 20.91
C ASN A 181 5.17 17.53 20.45
N THR A 182 4.65 18.62 21.04
CA THR A 182 3.46 19.33 20.56
C THR A 182 3.81 20.71 20.02
N GLY A 183 3.27 21.05 18.85
CA GLY A 183 3.52 22.32 18.17
C GLY A 183 4.72 22.32 17.21
N LEU A 184 4.90 23.46 16.54
CA LEU A 184 5.84 23.61 15.43
C LEU A 184 7.32 23.70 15.87
N ASN A 185 7.58 23.76 17.17
CA ASN A 185 8.93 23.84 17.71
C ASN A 185 9.19 22.60 18.55
N PHE A 186 10.09 21.73 18.09
CA PHE A 186 10.42 20.52 18.83
C PHE A 186 11.22 20.85 20.09
N PHE A 187 11.06 20.03 21.13
CA PHE A 187 11.85 20.12 22.35
C PHE A 187 13.35 19.98 22.06
N ARG A 188 14.16 20.46 22.99
CA ARG A 188 15.61 20.42 22.91
C ARG A 188 16.16 19.65 24.10
N ALA A 189 16.86 18.54 23.85
CA ALA A 189 17.59 17.87 24.92
C ALA A 189 18.80 18.72 25.36
N GLY A 190 18.88 19.04 26.67
CA GLY A 190 19.91 19.87 27.31
C GLY A 190 19.33 20.80 28.41
N ASP A 191 20.16 21.40 29.27
CA ASP A 191 19.70 22.22 30.41
C ASP A 191 19.26 23.66 30.07
N ASP A 192 19.46 24.13 28.82
CA ASP A 192 19.20 25.52 28.41
C ASP A 192 18.29 25.64 27.17
N GLU A 193 17.04 25.23 27.31
CA GLU A 193 16.00 25.38 26.27
C GLU A 193 15.78 26.83 25.77
N THR A 194 16.31 27.83 26.49
CA THR A 194 16.29 29.27 26.17
C THR A 194 17.55 29.80 25.46
N GLY A 195 18.55 28.95 25.18
CA GLY A 195 19.81 29.35 24.52
C GLY A 195 20.81 30.07 25.44
N GLY A 196 20.69 29.89 26.75
CA GLY A 196 21.57 30.46 27.77
C GLY A 196 22.73 29.54 28.14
N SER A 197 23.77 29.52 27.31
CA SER A 197 24.96 28.65 27.38
C SER A 197 25.23 27.98 28.74
N ARG A 198 25.08 26.65 28.80
CA ARG A 198 25.92 25.77 29.66
C ARG A 198 25.95 24.28 29.29
N THR A 199 25.14 23.83 28.33
CA THR A 199 25.22 22.49 27.71
C THR A 199 24.85 22.60 26.22
N ALA A 200 25.55 21.89 25.34
CA ALA A 200 25.24 21.91 23.92
C ALA A 200 23.97 21.08 23.65
N TRP A 201 23.02 21.63 22.90
CA TRP A 201 21.87 20.90 22.38
C TRP A 201 22.33 19.68 21.59
N ILE A 202 21.58 18.58 21.72
CA ILE A 202 21.85 17.30 21.05
C ILE A 202 21.02 17.25 19.76
N PRO A 203 21.65 17.36 18.56
CA PRO A 203 20.97 17.16 17.29
C PRO A 203 20.23 15.82 17.26
N ASN A 204 19.14 15.74 16.51
CA ASN A 204 18.23 14.60 16.31
C ASN A 204 17.47 14.04 17.54
N ALA A 205 17.89 14.40 18.77
CA ALA A 205 17.31 13.85 20.01
C ALA A 205 15.78 13.96 20.07
N ALA A 206 15.23 15.01 19.43
CA ALA A 206 13.81 15.24 19.40
C ALA A 206 12.98 14.16 18.71
N ILE A 207 13.52 13.57 17.65
CA ILE A 207 12.88 12.48 16.90
C ILE A 207 13.34 11.13 17.47
N ALA A 208 14.60 11.04 17.90
CA ALA A 208 15.18 9.80 18.43
C ALA A 208 14.43 9.25 19.66
N GLN A 209 13.80 10.10 20.47
CA GLN A 209 13.03 9.64 21.64
C GLN A 209 11.67 9.00 21.32
N TRP A 210 11.16 9.15 20.09
CA TRP A 210 9.80 8.72 19.75
C TRP A 210 9.60 7.21 19.93
N ALA A 211 10.61 6.40 19.59
CA ALA A 211 10.55 4.95 19.81
C ALA A 211 10.63 4.56 21.29
N PRO A 212 11.56 5.09 22.11
CA PRO A 212 11.52 4.92 23.56
C PRO A 212 10.18 5.29 24.21
N MET A 213 9.50 6.33 23.72
CA MET A 213 8.18 6.70 24.25
C MET A 213 7.10 5.68 23.89
N MET A 214 7.15 5.08 22.70
CA MET A 214 6.25 3.96 22.37
C MET A 214 6.49 2.75 23.29
N GLN A 215 7.76 2.44 23.59
CA GLN A 215 8.12 1.41 24.57
C GLN A 215 7.53 1.73 25.96
N GLN A 216 7.73 2.96 26.45
CA GLN A 216 7.20 3.37 27.76
C GLN A 216 5.67 3.33 27.80
N ALA A 217 4.99 3.75 26.73
CA ALA A 217 3.54 3.66 26.61
C ALA A 217 3.04 2.20 26.70
N ALA A 218 3.69 1.26 25.99
CA ALA A 218 3.35 -0.15 26.07
C ALA A 218 3.49 -0.70 27.50
N LEU A 219 4.62 -0.42 28.16
CA LEU A 219 4.87 -0.84 29.54
C LEU A 219 3.89 -0.22 30.54
N ALA A 220 3.53 1.05 30.36
CA ALA A 220 2.55 1.75 31.18
C ALA A 220 1.16 1.16 31.04
N GLY A 221 0.72 0.84 29.81
CA GLY A 221 -0.53 0.15 29.54
C GLY A 221 -0.59 -1.23 30.20
N GLN A 222 0.48 -2.01 30.07
CA GLN A 222 0.60 -3.33 30.73
C GLN A 222 0.56 -3.22 32.26
N GLY A 223 1.28 -2.25 32.84
CA GLY A 223 1.25 -1.97 34.28
C GLY A 223 -0.12 -1.54 34.79
N ALA A 224 -0.86 -0.74 34.02
CA ALA A 224 -2.23 -0.33 34.35
C ALA A 224 -3.18 -1.53 34.37
N LEU A 225 -3.15 -2.37 33.33
CA LEU A 225 -3.94 -3.59 33.25
C LEU A 225 -3.62 -4.53 34.42
N ARG A 226 -2.33 -4.73 34.72
CA ARG A 226 -1.90 -5.55 35.86
C ARG A 226 -2.42 -5.00 37.18
N SER A 227 -2.38 -3.68 37.37
CA SER A 227 -2.83 -3.05 38.62
C SER A 227 -4.35 -3.13 38.81
N ILE A 228 -5.13 -3.03 37.74
CA ILE A 228 -6.60 -2.97 37.80
C ILE A 228 -7.24 -4.35 37.72
N HIS A 229 -6.68 -5.25 36.90
CA HIS A 229 -7.27 -6.56 36.60
C HIS A 229 -6.43 -7.75 37.11
N ASP A 230 -5.31 -7.50 37.82
CA ASP A 230 -4.36 -8.52 38.29
C ASP A 230 -3.80 -9.41 37.16
N ARG A 231 -3.77 -8.87 35.94
CA ARG A 231 -3.21 -9.53 34.74
C ARG A 231 -2.81 -8.50 33.68
N GLU A 232 -1.85 -8.88 32.87
CA GLU A 232 -1.44 -8.16 31.66
C GLU A 232 -2.32 -8.52 30.47
N ALA A 233 -2.25 -7.71 29.40
CA ALA A 233 -2.79 -8.09 28.11
C ALA A 233 -1.98 -9.27 27.54
N GLU A 234 -2.68 -10.23 26.95
CA GLU A 234 -2.05 -11.35 26.24
C GLU A 234 -1.53 -10.92 24.87
N LEU A 235 -2.19 -9.92 24.25
CA LEU A 235 -1.87 -9.40 22.93
C LEU A 235 -1.71 -7.87 22.97
N THR A 236 -0.56 -7.39 22.51
CA THR A 236 -0.23 -5.96 22.42
C THR A 236 0.00 -5.58 20.97
N TYR A 237 -0.90 -4.76 20.41
CA TYR A 237 -0.76 -4.25 19.06
C TYR A 237 -0.28 -2.80 19.07
N VAL A 238 0.37 -2.37 17.99
CA VAL A 238 0.80 -0.97 17.80
C VAL A 238 0.27 -0.40 16.50
N ALA A 239 -0.22 0.83 16.52
CA ALA A 239 -0.77 1.46 15.31
C ALA A 239 -0.68 2.99 15.29
N GLY A 240 -0.67 3.57 14.09
CA GLY A 240 -0.62 5.02 13.93
C GLY A 240 -0.58 5.52 12.48
N ILE A 241 -0.93 6.79 12.31
CA ILE A 241 -0.85 7.54 11.04
C ILE A 241 0.32 8.55 11.01
N SER A 242 0.96 8.79 9.85
CA SER A 242 1.96 9.87 9.68
C SER A 242 3.17 9.64 10.61
N ASN A 243 3.55 10.61 11.44
CA ASN A 243 4.58 10.40 12.47
C ASN A 243 4.23 9.29 13.47
N ALA A 244 2.94 9.01 13.71
CA ALA A 244 2.52 7.86 14.49
C ALA A 244 2.75 6.55 13.73
N GLY A 245 2.68 6.55 12.41
CA GLY A 245 3.06 5.41 11.59
C GLY A 245 4.56 5.14 11.65
N TYR A 246 5.39 6.18 11.63
CA TYR A 246 6.83 6.03 11.89
C TYR A 246 7.15 5.48 13.29
N GLN A 247 6.47 6.00 14.32
CA GLN A 247 6.54 5.46 15.69
C GLN A 247 6.13 3.97 15.73
N THR A 248 5.11 3.59 14.97
CA THR A 248 4.62 2.21 14.85
C THR A 248 5.70 1.30 14.25
N ARG A 249 6.32 1.72 13.14
CA ARG A 249 7.44 1.01 12.50
C ARG A 249 8.62 0.84 13.45
N LEU A 250 9.05 1.91 14.12
CA LEU A 250 10.17 1.81 15.06
C LEU A 250 9.85 1.00 16.32
N ALA A 251 8.59 0.96 16.75
CA ALA A 251 8.18 0.15 17.88
C ALA A 251 8.42 -1.35 17.60
N VAL A 252 8.01 -1.82 16.41
CA VAL A 252 8.24 -3.22 16.01
C VAL A 252 9.70 -3.50 15.66
N GLU A 253 10.41 -2.54 15.06
CA GLU A 253 11.82 -2.72 14.68
C GLU A 253 12.79 -2.71 15.86
N ARG A 254 12.47 -1.97 16.94
CA ARG A 254 13.40 -1.79 18.07
C ARG A 254 13.00 -2.52 19.33
N TYR A 255 11.70 -2.79 19.52
CA TYR A 255 11.15 -3.43 20.72
C TYR A 255 10.16 -4.55 20.37
N PRO A 256 10.51 -5.47 19.44
CA PRO A 256 9.60 -6.51 18.98
C PRO A 256 9.08 -7.41 20.11
N GLU A 257 9.81 -7.51 21.23
CA GLU A 257 9.41 -8.30 22.40
C GLU A 257 8.17 -7.76 23.14
N LEU A 258 7.74 -6.53 22.84
CA LEU A 258 6.60 -5.87 23.48
C LEU A 258 5.33 -5.91 22.64
N PHE A 259 5.40 -6.39 21.39
CA PHE A 259 4.30 -6.31 20.43
C PHE A 259 4.07 -7.63 19.72
N ASP A 260 2.81 -7.89 19.39
CA ASP A 260 2.37 -9.07 18.63
C ASP A 260 2.08 -8.75 17.16
N GLY A 261 2.13 -7.46 16.79
CA GLY A 261 1.98 -6.98 15.42
C GLY A 261 1.59 -5.50 15.35
N GLY A 262 1.50 -4.95 14.14
CA GLY A 262 1.18 -3.54 13.97
C GLY A 262 0.56 -3.13 12.64
N VAL A 263 -0.07 -1.96 12.64
CA VAL A 263 -0.67 -1.34 11.45
C VAL A 263 -0.25 0.12 11.35
N ASP A 264 0.48 0.50 10.30
CA ASP A 264 0.80 1.89 10.00
C ASP A 264 0.03 2.43 8.80
N TRP A 265 -0.35 3.70 8.88
CA TRP A 265 -0.97 4.45 7.79
C TRP A 265 -0.05 5.62 7.44
N GLU A 266 0.53 5.61 6.23
CA GLU A 266 1.39 6.67 5.70
C GLU A 266 2.48 7.06 6.70
N GLY A 267 3.14 6.06 7.30
CA GLY A 267 4.24 6.28 8.23
C GLY A 267 5.37 7.08 7.59
N THR A 268 5.83 8.14 8.25
CA THR A 268 7.03 8.89 7.80
C THR A 268 8.22 7.94 7.61
N LEU A 269 8.97 8.09 6.51
CA LEU A 269 10.17 7.31 6.23
C LEU A 269 11.43 8.15 6.48
N PHE A 270 12.39 7.56 7.19
CA PHE A 270 13.76 8.04 7.23
C PHE A 270 14.71 6.98 6.67
N THR A 271 15.57 7.40 5.75
CA THR A 271 16.71 6.65 5.24
C THR A 271 17.90 7.62 5.18
N GLU A 272 19.11 7.11 5.46
CA GLU A 272 20.34 7.92 5.60
C GLU A 272 20.67 8.75 4.35
N ASP A 273 20.58 8.15 3.16
CA ASP A 273 20.92 8.81 1.90
C ASP A 273 19.69 9.26 1.10
N GLY A 274 18.50 9.04 1.65
CA GLY A 274 17.24 9.24 0.94
C GLY A 274 16.74 7.98 0.21
N PRO A 275 15.46 7.95 -0.17
CA PRO A 275 14.48 9.03 -0.03
C PRO A 275 13.99 9.23 1.42
N ASN A 276 13.80 10.48 1.82
CA ASN A 276 13.29 10.89 3.13
C ASN A 276 12.67 12.31 3.05
N LEU A 277 12.07 12.80 4.14
CA LEU A 277 11.45 14.14 4.20
C LEU A 277 12.34 15.28 3.66
N TYR A 278 13.65 15.17 3.83
CA TYR A 278 14.62 16.17 3.42
C TYR A 278 14.96 16.12 1.94
N THR A 279 14.56 15.08 1.21
CA THR A 279 14.78 14.96 -0.24
C THR A 279 13.57 15.39 -1.05
N TYR A 280 12.34 15.11 -0.60
CA TYR A 280 11.14 15.43 -1.38
C TYR A 280 10.41 16.71 -0.95
N ILE A 281 10.53 17.19 0.29
CA ILE A 281 9.87 18.45 0.70
C ILE A 281 10.55 19.70 0.11
N PRO A 282 11.89 19.84 0.10
CA PRO A 282 12.52 21.07 -0.36
C PRO A 282 12.17 21.45 -1.81
N PRO A 283 12.18 20.53 -2.79
CA PRO A 283 11.79 20.88 -4.16
C PRO A 283 10.33 21.37 -4.26
N LEU A 284 9.42 20.82 -3.43
CA LEU A 284 8.02 21.29 -3.38
C LEU A 284 7.92 22.71 -2.83
N VAL A 285 8.69 23.02 -1.78
CA VAL A 285 8.79 24.37 -1.22
C VAL A 285 9.40 25.34 -2.24
N GLU A 286 10.40 24.90 -3.00
CA GLU A 286 11.11 25.72 -3.98
C GLU A 286 10.27 26.05 -5.21
N HIS A 287 9.60 25.06 -5.81
CA HIS A 287 8.96 25.21 -7.12
C HIS A 287 7.50 25.64 -7.06
N TYR A 288 6.76 25.25 -6.01
CA TYR A 288 5.33 25.55 -5.95
C TYR A 288 4.97 27.05 -5.94
N PRO A 289 5.72 27.96 -5.27
CA PRO A 289 5.42 29.39 -5.33
C PRO A 289 5.43 29.96 -6.76
N ASP A 290 6.35 29.51 -7.62
CA ASP A 290 6.37 29.89 -9.03
C ASP A 290 5.15 29.32 -9.75
N TYR A 291 4.92 27.99 -9.66
CA TYR A 291 3.75 27.35 -10.25
C TYR A 291 2.43 28.04 -9.87
N ARG A 292 2.24 28.31 -8.58
CA ARG A 292 1.06 28.97 -8.02
C ARG A 292 0.86 30.38 -8.57
N SER A 293 1.93 31.13 -8.81
CA SER A 293 1.85 32.54 -9.21
C SER A 293 1.82 32.77 -10.72
N SER A 294 2.47 31.90 -11.50
CA SER A 294 2.70 32.08 -12.93
C SER A 294 2.06 30.99 -13.80
N GLY A 295 1.73 29.83 -13.23
CA GLY A 295 1.37 28.64 -14.00
C GLY A 295 2.56 28.05 -14.76
N SER A 296 3.78 28.25 -14.27
CA SER A 296 5.02 27.78 -14.90
C SER A 296 5.00 26.27 -15.13
N GLU A 297 5.05 25.89 -16.41
CA GLU A 297 5.14 24.49 -16.85
C GLU A 297 6.43 23.85 -16.33
N GLU A 298 7.54 24.58 -16.27
CA GLU A 298 8.81 24.07 -15.74
C GLU A 298 8.71 23.76 -14.24
N ALA A 299 8.09 24.65 -13.46
CA ALA A 299 7.86 24.42 -12.03
C ALA A 299 6.87 23.26 -11.79
N TYR A 300 5.81 23.16 -12.59
CA TYR A 300 4.90 22.02 -12.55
C TYR A 300 5.64 20.71 -12.83
N ARG A 301 6.52 20.70 -13.84
CA ARG A 301 7.29 19.50 -14.18
C ARG A 301 8.28 19.12 -13.09
N ALA A 302 8.92 20.07 -12.43
CA ALA A 302 9.78 19.78 -11.29
C ALA A 302 9.01 19.10 -10.15
N ILE A 303 7.74 19.50 -9.92
CA ILE A 303 6.87 18.88 -8.91
C ILE A 303 6.36 17.49 -9.33
N VAL A 304 6.10 17.26 -10.61
CA VAL A 304 5.40 16.04 -11.08
C VAL A 304 6.34 15.01 -11.73
N HIS A 305 7.19 15.45 -12.66
CA HIS A 305 8.01 14.54 -13.48
C HIS A 305 9.20 13.93 -12.75
N GLU A 306 9.66 14.56 -11.67
CA GLU A 306 10.68 13.96 -10.80
C GLU A 306 10.08 12.88 -9.87
N GLY A 307 8.81 12.53 -10.05
CA GLY A 307 8.11 11.55 -9.23
C GLY A 307 7.80 12.04 -7.82
N LEU A 308 7.92 13.35 -7.58
CA LEU A 308 7.70 13.94 -6.26
C LEU A 308 6.23 13.94 -5.89
N LEU A 309 5.31 14.37 -6.77
CA LEU A 309 3.88 14.33 -6.50
C LEU A 309 3.08 13.82 -7.70
N PRO A 310 2.02 13.01 -7.48
CA PRO A 310 1.14 12.57 -8.55
C PRO A 310 0.33 13.77 -9.09
N PRO A 311 0.15 13.91 -10.43
CA PRO A 311 -0.55 15.05 -11.03
C PRO A 311 -1.97 15.24 -10.48
N ASP A 312 -2.69 14.13 -10.26
CA ASP A 312 -4.07 14.11 -9.74
C ASP A 312 -4.17 14.65 -8.28
N SER A 313 -3.06 14.88 -7.59
CA SER A 313 -3.02 15.52 -6.26
C SER A 313 -2.98 17.06 -6.32
N GLU A 314 -2.83 17.66 -7.49
CA GLU A 314 -2.80 19.13 -7.66
C GLU A 314 -3.90 19.89 -6.91
N PRO A 315 -5.17 19.43 -6.85
CA PRO A 315 -6.23 20.14 -6.15
C PRO A 315 -5.99 20.40 -4.66
N ILE A 316 -5.08 19.66 -4.03
CA ILE A 316 -4.75 19.80 -2.60
C ILE A 316 -3.41 20.52 -2.35
N TRP A 317 -2.63 20.85 -3.39
CA TRP A 317 -1.30 21.45 -3.22
C TRP A 317 -1.33 22.80 -2.50
N ASP A 318 -2.31 23.67 -2.76
CA ASP A 318 -2.37 25.00 -2.11
C ASP A 318 -2.56 24.88 -0.59
N ASN A 319 -3.38 23.91 -0.18
CA ASN A 319 -3.57 23.56 1.23
C ASN A 319 -2.29 22.97 1.82
N HIS A 320 -1.59 22.11 1.08
CA HIS A 320 -0.34 21.48 1.52
C HIS A 320 0.79 22.49 1.68
N TYR A 321 0.95 23.40 0.73
CA TYR A 321 1.90 24.50 0.81
C TYR A 321 1.63 25.42 1.99
N SER A 322 0.35 25.73 2.26
CA SER A 322 -0.03 26.72 3.28
C SER A 322 0.05 26.19 4.72
N ILE A 323 0.06 24.87 4.92
CA ILE A 323 -0.07 24.24 6.25
C ILE A 323 1.05 23.23 6.54
N TYR A 324 1.50 22.48 5.54
CA TYR A 324 2.34 21.31 5.74
C TYR A 324 3.78 21.49 5.24
N TRP A 325 4.01 21.83 3.97
CA TRP A 325 5.36 21.76 3.38
C TRP A 325 6.37 22.68 4.08
N GLY A 326 6.04 23.96 4.26
CA GLY A 326 6.93 24.88 4.96
C GLY A 326 7.06 24.54 6.45
N ALA A 327 5.99 24.06 7.08
CA ALA A 327 6.01 23.62 8.47
C ALA A 327 6.98 22.44 8.66
N VAL A 328 6.88 21.41 7.82
CA VAL A 328 7.78 20.26 7.87
C VAL A 328 9.22 20.69 7.61
N GLN A 329 9.46 21.47 6.55
CA GLN A 329 10.81 21.93 6.21
C GLN A 329 11.44 22.75 7.35
N SER A 330 10.72 23.72 7.91
CA SER A 330 11.27 24.61 8.94
C SER A 330 11.25 24.03 10.36
N THR A 331 10.55 22.93 10.61
CA THR A 331 10.55 22.22 11.90
C THR A 331 11.54 21.04 11.91
N TYR A 332 11.56 20.20 10.87
CA TYR A 332 12.31 18.93 10.89
C TYR A 332 13.75 19.09 10.44
N ARG A 333 14.03 19.94 9.44
CA ARG A 333 15.40 20.19 8.99
C ARG A 333 16.30 20.66 10.13
N PRO A 334 15.93 21.69 10.93
CA PRO A 334 16.84 22.17 11.97
C PRO A 334 17.08 21.17 13.10
N VAL A 335 16.27 20.11 13.21
CA VAL A 335 16.51 19.02 14.17
C VAL A 335 17.75 18.20 13.78
N VAL A 336 17.99 17.99 12.48
CA VAL A 336 19.11 17.17 11.98
C VAL A 336 20.27 18.00 11.39
N ASP A 337 19.97 19.16 10.81
CA ASP A 337 20.94 20.12 10.26
C ASP A 337 20.75 21.55 10.83
N PRO A 338 20.93 21.72 12.13
CA PRO A 338 20.85 23.00 12.85
C PRO A 338 21.87 24.03 12.38
N GLU A 339 23.04 23.57 11.92
CA GLU A 339 24.16 24.41 11.52
C GLU A 339 23.87 25.14 10.19
N TYR A 340 22.86 24.72 9.44
CA TYR A 340 22.50 25.35 8.17
C TYR A 340 21.97 26.79 8.31
N THR A 341 21.19 27.09 9.37
CA THR A 341 20.57 28.41 9.57
C THR A 341 20.76 29.00 10.97
N ASP A 342 21.70 28.46 11.76
CA ASP A 342 21.90 28.84 13.16
C ASP A 342 20.58 28.82 13.97
N TYR A 343 19.88 27.68 13.93
CA TYR A 343 18.53 27.41 14.51
C TYR A 343 17.86 28.65 15.15
N VAL A 344 17.11 29.41 14.36
CA VAL A 344 16.29 30.53 14.86
C VAL A 344 14.91 30.01 15.23
N ALA A 345 14.51 30.17 16.49
CA ALA A 345 13.46 29.40 17.16
C ALA A 345 12.00 29.72 16.78
N ALA A 346 11.69 29.95 15.51
CA ALA A 346 10.31 30.06 15.05
C ALA A 346 10.13 29.36 13.70
N ALA A 347 9.63 28.12 13.75
CA ALA A 347 9.16 27.42 12.56
C ALA A 347 8.06 28.23 11.84
N ARG A 348 8.03 28.10 10.52
CA ARG A 348 7.17 28.85 9.61
C ARG A 348 6.33 27.90 8.78
N LEU A 349 5.06 28.22 8.61
CA LEU A 349 4.17 27.41 7.76
C LEU A 349 4.48 27.57 6.28
N VAL A 350 4.93 28.76 5.91
CA VAL A 350 5.26 29.14 4.54
C VAL A 350 6.68 29.70 4.52
N ILE A 351 7.51 29.18 3.64
CA ILE A 351 8.91 29.58 3.47
C ILE A 351 8.98 30.47 2.22
N PRO A 352 9.27 31.78 2.37
CA PRO A 352 9.31 32.69 1.22
C PRO A 352 10.59 32.51 0.39
N PRO A 353 10.56 32.84 -0.91
CA PRO A 353 11.77 32.94 -1.72
C PRO A 353 12.83 33.83 -1.06
N GLY A 354 14.07 33.33 -0.99
CA GLY A 354 15.20 34.01 -0.33
C GLY A 354 15.43 33.63 1.13
N ASP A 355 14.54 32.86 1.75
CA ASP A 355 14.84 32.14 2.98
C ASP A 355 15.80 30.98 2.68
N PRO A 356 16.86 30.72 3.49
CA PRO A 356 17.77 29.60 3.23
C PRO A 356 17.07 28.24 3.17
N ASP A 357 15.97 28.05 3.91
CA ASP A 357 15.22 26.80 3.92
C ASP A 357 14.40 26.59 2.62
N HIS A 358 14.27 27.62 1.76
CA HIS A 358 13.57 27.54 0.47
C HIS A 358 14.32 26.68 -0.56
N SER A 359 15.65 26.67 -0.49
CA SER A 359 16.53 25.98 -1.46
C SER A 359 17.47 25.00 -0.75
N TYR A 360 16.96 24.32 0.27
CA TYR A 360 17.72 23.33 1.03
C TYR A 360 17.95 22.08 0.17
N ASP A 361 19.21 21.71 -0.03
CA ASP A 361 19.60 20.49 -0.74
C ASP A 361 20.23 19.50 0.24
N TYR A 362 19.51 18.41 0.53
CA TYR A 362 19.96 17.36 1.45
C TYR A 362 21.21 16.63 0.95
N HIS A 363 21.34 16.36 -0.35
CA HIS A 363 22.47 15.61 -0.88
C HIS A 363 23.77 16.42 -0.91
N ALA A 364 23.67 17.74 -0.86
CA ALA A 364 24.81 18.65 -0.74
C ALA A 364 25.30 18.85 0.70
N ARG A 365 24.64 18.24 1.70
CA ARG A 365 24.97 18.46 3.11
C ARG A 365 26.19 17.65 3.54
N PRO A 366 26.92 18.08 4.60
CA PRO A 366 28.05 17.31 5.11
C PRO A 366 27.64 15.93 5.64
N ALA A 367 28.53 14.94 5.56
CA ALA A 367 28.28 13.55 5.99
C ALA A 367 27.66 13.42 7.39
N PHE A 368 28.05 14.26 8.35
CA PHE A 368 27.49 14.20 9.72
C PHE A 368 25.97 14.46 9.76
N VAL A 369 25.40 15.15 8.77
CA VAL A 369 23.94 15.35 8.65
C VAL A 369 23.27 14.05 8.21
N HIS A 370 23.90 13.32 7.29
CA HIS A 370 23.46 11.99 6.86
C HIS A 370 23.55 11.00 8.02
N ASP A 371 24.70 10.93 8.72
CA ASP A 371 24.89 10.08 9.90
C ASP A 371 23.76 10.29 10.94
N ARG A 372 23.37 11.55 11.21
CA ARG A 372 22.28 11.90 12.14
C ARG A 372 20.91 11.40 11.68
N VAL A 373 20.66 11.34 10.38
CA VAL A 373 19.44 10.74 9.79
C VAL A 373 19.55 9.21 9.77
N GLY A 374 20.76 8.67 9.59
CA GLY A 374 21.06 7.25 9.75
C GLY A 374 20.61 6.69 11.10
N GLU A 375 20.83 7.44 12.19
CA GLU A 375 20.36 7.06 13.54
C GLU A 375 18.82 6.99 13.68
N LEU A 376 18.09 7.69 12.80
CA LEU A 376 16.63 7.71 12.73
C LEU A 376 16.08 6.72 11.69
N SER A 377 16.95 6.07 10.91
CA SER A 377 16.50 5.35 9.74
C SER A 377 15.64 4.14 10.09
N ASN A 378 14.62 3.92 9.25
CA ASN A 378 13.87 2.68 9.23
C ASN A 378 14.76 1.57 8.68
N THR A 379 14.62 0.38 9.25
CA THR A 379 15.37 -0.81 8.86
C THR A 379 14.52 -1.81 8.09
N GLY A 380 13.20 -1.76 8.26
CA GLY A 380 12.28 -2.79 7.75
C GLY A 380 12.35 -4.12 8.50
N ASP A 381 13.20 -4.25 9.53
CA ASP A 381 13.27 -5.45 10.36
C ASP A 381 12.06 -5.53 11.30
N THR A 382 10.94 -6.06 10.82
CA THR A 382 9.75 -6.28 11.67
C THR A 382 9.91 -7.46 12.62
N SER A 383 11.07 -8.12 12.64
CA SER A 383 11.37 -9.28 13.49
C SER A 383 10.37 -10.44 13.34
N GLY A 384 9.75 -10.56 12.16
CA GLY A 384 8.74 -11.59 11.84
C GLY A 384 7.37 -11.35 12.47
N LEU A 385 7.13 -10.16 13.03
CA LEU A 385 5.81 -9.79 13.52
C LEU A 385 4.87 -9.49 12.34
N PRO A 386 3.60 -9.95 12.38
CA PRO A 386 2.55 -9.52 11.47
C PRO A 386 2.46 -7.99 11.38
N PHE A 387 2.71 -7.42 10.20
CA PHE A 387 2.75 -5.98 10.02
C PHE A 387 2.04 -5.54 8.74
N ILE A 388 1.24 -4.48 8.83
CA ILE A 388 0.44 -3.96 7.73
C ILE A 388 0.71 -2.47 7.52
N THR A 389 1.10 -2.07 6.31
CA THR A 389 1.23 -0.67 5.91
C THR A 389 0.12 -0.28 4.93
N LEU A 390 -0.46 0.90 5.09
CA LEU A 390 -1.38 1.51 4.12
C LEU A 390 -0.83 2.84 3.60
N HIS A 391 -1.00 3.11 2.30
CA HIS A 391 -0.62 4.40 1.72
C HIS A 391 -1.57 4.85 0.61
N GLY A 392 -1.92 6.13 0.58
CA GLY A 392 -2.79 6.72 -0.45
C GLY A 392 -2.03 7.10 -1.72
N THR A 393 -2.59 6.78 -2.90
CA THR A 393 -1.91 7.10 -4.17
C THR A 393 -1.75 8.60 -4.44
N LEU A 394 -2.47 9.47 -3.72
CA LEU A 394 -2.47 10.93 -3.90
C LEU A 394 -1.97 11.67 -2.64
N ASP A 395 -1.21 11.02 -1.77
CA ASP A 395 -0.55 11.69 -0.66
C ASP A 395 0.39 12.80 -1.19
N ALA A 396 0.07 14.05 -0.84
CA ALA A 396 0.80 15.24 -1.25
C ALA A 396 1.79 15.75 -0.20
N LEU A 397 2.01 15.00 0.88
CA LEU A 397 2.99 15.28 1.92
C LEU A 397 4.10 14.22 1.94
N LEU A 398 3.71 12.95 1.87
CA LEU A 398 4.60 11.80 1.89
C LEU A 398 4.39 11.02 0.59
N PRO A 399 5.13 11.33 -0.48
CA PRO A 399 4.90 10.69 -1.76
C PRO A 399 5.21 9.21 -1.71
N ILE A 400 4.26 8.40 -2.18
CA ILE A 400 4.25 6.94 -2.04
C ILE A 400 5.56 6.28 -2.54
N ALA A 401 6.04 6.72 -3.70
CA ALA A 401 7.26 6.21 -4.34
C ALA A 401 8.54 6.50 -3.55
N GLY A 402 8.56 7.58 -2.78
CA GLY A 402 9.67 7.95 -1.90
C GLY A 402 9.45 7.58 -0.43
N ASN A 403 8.37 6.82 -0.13
CA ASN A 403 7.99 6.50 1.24
C ASN A 403 7.54 5.04 1.39
N ALA A 404 6.25 4.72 1.33
CA ALA A 404 5.78 3.37 1.68
C ALA A 404 6.24 2.30 0.68
N ASP A 405 6.45 2.64 -0.60
CA ASP A 405 7.07 1.73 -1.56
C ASP A 405 8.47 1.33 -1.07
N VAL A 406 9.27 2.32 -0.63
CA VAL A 406 10.63 2.11 -0.11
C VAL A 406 10.62 1.36 1.21
N TYR A 407 9.63 1.61 2.09
CA TYR A 407 9.50 0.84 3.32
C TYR A 407 9.18 -0.64 3.05
N ALA A 408 8.28 -0.91 2.09
CA ALA A 408 7.98 -2.27 1.66
C ALA A 408 9.24 -2.98 1.12
N ASP A 409 10.11 -2.26 0.41
CA ASP A 409 11.40 -2.78 -0.05
C ASP A 409 12.33 -3.12 1.12
N LEU A 410 12.48 -2.21 2.09
CA LEU A 410 13.28 -2.45 3.30
C LEU A 410 12.81 -3.69 4.07
N VAL A 411 11.50 -3.88 4.24
CA VAL A 411 10.94 -5.04 4.94
C VAL A 411 11.24 -6.35 4.19
N ARG A 412 11.18 -6.33 2.86
CA ARG A 412 11.55 -7.48 2.03
C ARG A 412 13.03 -7.78 2.10
N ASP A 413 13.88 -6.75 2.05
CA ASP A 413 15.34 -6.89 2.12
C ASP A 413 15.81 -7.39 3.50
N ALA A 414 15.07 -7.04 4.56
CA ALA A 414 15.25 -7.59 5.90
C ALA A 414 14.76 -9.05 6.03
N GLY A 415 14.07 -9.59 5.02
CA GLY A 415 13.61 -10.98 4.99
C GLY A 415 12.24 -11.22 5.63
N HIS A 416 11.44 -10.17 5.82
CA HIS A 416 10.13 -10.24 6.50
C HIS A 416 8.93 -10.04 5.57
N GLY A 417 9.11 -10.23 4.26
CA GLY A 417 8.03 -10.07 3.28
C GLY A 417 6.81 -10.97 3.51
N ASP A 418 7.01 -12.17 4.06
CA ASP A 418 5.92 -13.12 4.37
C ASP A 418 5.00 -12.63 5.50
N ASP A 419 5.59 -11.90 6.46
CA ASP A 419 4.94 -11.35 7.65
C ASP A 419 4.47 -9.90 7.44
N PHE A 420 4.55 -9.40 6.20
CA PHE A 420 4.21 -8.03 5.85
C PHE A 420 3.08 -7.94 4.83
N ARG A 421 2.17 -6.97 4.99
CA ARG A 421 1.17 -6.59 3.98
C ARG A 421 1.25 -5.11 3.67
N TYR A 422 1.15 -4.80 2.37
CA TYR A 422 1.12 -3.44 1.88
C TYR A 422 -0.15 -3.18 1.07
N TYR A 423 -0.97 -2.23 1.52
CA TYR A 423 -2.20 -1.83 0.86
C TYR A 423 -2.12 -0.42 0.31
N VAL A 424 -2.27 -0.31 -1.01
CA VAL A 424 -2.27 0.97 -1.71
C VAL A 424 -3.70 1.43 -1.97
N VAL A 425 -4.10 2.55 -1.37
CA VAL A 425 -5.46 3.06 -1.43
C VAL A 425 -5.59 4.07 -2.57
N GLU A 426 -6.29 3.69 -3.65
CA GLU A 426 -6.50 4.57 -4.81
C GLU A 426 -7.17 5.87 -4.39
N ARG A 427 -6.58 7.01 -4.72
CA ARG A 427 -7.09 8.35 -4.38
C ARG A 427 -7.18 8.63 -2.87
N GLY A 428 -6.50 7.83 -2.06
CA GLY A 428 -6.20 8.17 -0.67
C GLY A 428 -5.19 9.32 -0.59
N THR A 429 -5.21 10.06 0.51
CA THR A 429 -4.33 11.22 0.77
C THR A 429 -3.90 11.24 2.23
N HIS A 430 -2.90 12.06 2.58
CA HIS A 430 -2.35 12.17 3.94
C HIS A 430 -3.37 12.33 5.07
N VAL A 431 -4.47 13.04 4.77
CA VAL A 431 -5.57 13.28 5.69
C VAL A 431 -6.90 13.16 4.95
N ASP A 432 -7.92 12.59 5.58
CA ASP A 432 -9.19 12.28 4.92
C ASP A 432 -10.04 13.52 4.60
N THR A 433 -9.69 14.69 5.15
CA THR A 433 -10.43 15.94 4.93
C THR A 433 -10.40 16.41 3.47
N ALA A 434 -9.43 15.96 2.67
CA ALA A 434 -9.43 16.18 1.22
C ALA A 434 -10.67 15.58 0.53
N ALA A 435 -11.19 14.45 1.02
CA ALA A 435 -12.39 13.83 0.49
C ALA A 435 -13.66 14.65 0.79
N ASP A 436 -13.64 15.55 1.77
CA ASP A 436 -14.78 16.41 2.08
C ASP A 436 -14.88 17.62 1.15
N SER A 437 -13.74 18.13 0.67
CA SER A 437 -13.67 19.27 -0.25
C SER A 437 -13.81 18.83 -1.71
N SER A 438 -13.26 17.67 -2.06
CA SER A 438 -13.29 17.11 -3.42
C SER A 438 -13.65 15.61 -3.45
N PRO A 439 -14.90 15.24 -3.09
CA PRO A 439 -15.33 13.84 -2.93
C PRO A 439 -15.31 13.00 -4.21
N ALA A 440 -15.23 13.63 -5.38
CA ALA A 440 -15.08 12.94 -6.67
C ALA A 440 -13.61 12.60 -6.99
N SER A 441 -12.67 13.27 -6.33
CA SER A 441 -11.23 13.14 -6.58
C SER A 441 -10.53 12.31 -5.52
N PHE A 442 -11.02 12.32 -4.27
CA PHE A 442 -10.36 11.67 -3.14
C PHE A 442 -11.28 10.70 -2.40
N ARG A 443 -10.67 9.73 -1.70
CA ARG A 443 -11.34 8.85 -0.74
C ARG A 443 -10.65 8.87 0.62
N PRO A 444 -11.39 8.67 1.71
CA PRO A 444 -10.81 8.39 3.02
C PRO A 444 -10.03 7.06 3.06
N ILE A 445 -8.97 7.01 3.87
CA ILE A 445 -8.17 5.82 4.18
C ILE A 445 -8.59 5.18 5.51
N LEU A 446 -9.11 5.96 6.47
CA LEU A 446 -9.52 5.48 7.79
C LEU A 446 -10.31 4.15 7.79
N PRO A 447 -11.34 3.93 6.95
CA PRO A 447 -12.04 2.64 6.97
C PRO A 447 -11.14 1.45 6.56
N CYS A 448 -10.13 1.67 5.71
CA CYS A 448 -9.14 0.64 5.38
C CYS A 448 -8.15 0.39 6.51
N PHE A 449 -7.81 1.44 7.26
CA PHE A 449 -6.98 1.34 8.46
C PHE A 449 -7.68 0.49 9.53
N TRP A 450 -8.97 0.72 9.79
CA TRP A 450 -9.77 -0.14 10.67
C TRP A 450 -9.88 -1.57 10.18
N ALA A 451 -10.20 -1.78 8.89
CA ALA A 451 -10.23 -3.12 8.32
C ALA A 451 -8.88 -3.86 8.45
N SER A 452 -7.76 -3.12 8.42
CA SER A 452 -6.41 -3.67 8.62
C SER A 452 -6.14 -4.05 10.06
N ILE A 453 -6.65 -3.30 11.04
CA ILE A 453 -6.59 -3.68 12.47
C ILE A 453 -7.37 -4.99 12.70
N ASP A 454 -8.57 -5.12 12.12
CA ASP A 454 -9.33 -6.36 12.19
C ASP A 454 -8.60 -7.53 11.48
N ALA A 455 -7.92 -7.27 10.36
CA ALA A 455 -7.15 -8.28 9.64
C ALA A 455 -5.89 -8.72 10.40
N LEU A 456 -5.21 -7.78 11.07
CA LEU A 456 -4.09 -8.07 11.95
C LEU A 456 -4.53 -8.96 13.11
N ASP A 457 -5.64 -8.62 13.76
CA ASP A 457 -6.18 -9.38 14.88
C ASP A 457 -6.49 -10.83 14.49
N ALA A 458 -7.14 -11.02 13.34
CA ALA A 458 -7.40 -12.34 12.79
C ALA A 458 -6.12 -13.12 12.41
N TRP A 459 -5.09 -12.42 11.95
CA TRP A 459 -3.80 -13.03 11.66
C TRP A 459 -3.19 -13.63 12.92
N VAL A 460 -3.12 -12.84 13.98
CA VAL A 460 -2.49 -13.23 15.24
C VAL A 460 -3.33 -14.26 15.99
N THR A 461 -4.64 -14.05 16.12
CA THR A 461 -5.51 -14.89 16.96
C THR A 461 -6.01 -16.16 16.27
N GLU A 462 -6.24 -16.13 14.96
CA GLU A 462 -6.83 -17.25 14.21
C GLU A 462 -5.80 -17.97 13.32
N GLY A 463 -4.58 -17.44 13.18
CA GLY A 463 -3.59 -17.89 12.20
C GLY A 463 -4.03 -17.64 10.75
N ARG A 464 -5.05 -16.80 10.54
CA ARG A 464 -5.58 -16.43 9.23
C ARG A 464 -4.85 -15.18 8.75
N SER A 465 -3.75 -15.36 8.02
CA SER A 465 -2.97 -14.25 7.50
C SER A 465 -3.84 -13.17 6.87
N ALA A 466 -3.49 -11.90 7.12
CA ALA A 466 -4.13 -10.78 6.45
C ALA A 466 -4.06 -10.99 4.93
N PRO A 467 -5.08 -10.49 4.18
CA PRO A 467 -5.10 -10.68 2.74
C PRO A 467 -3.79 -10.21 2.06
N PRO A 468 -3.41 -10.80 0.93
CA PRO A 468 -2.16 -10.42 0.26
C PRO A 468 -2.09 -8.93 -0.03
N SER A 469 -0.88 -8.38 -0.04
CA SER A 469 -0.61 -7.00 -0.46
C SER A 469 -1.32 -6.68 -1.76
N GLY A 470 -1.83 -5.47 -1.89
CA GLY A 470 -2.64 -5.15 -3.06
C GLY A 470 -3.21 -3.73 -3.08
N PHE A 471 -3.77 -3.42 -4.24
CA PHE A 471 -4.39 -2.14 -4.54
C PHE A 471 -5.87 -2.15 -4.18
N ILE A 472 -6.32 -1.14 -3.44
CA ILE A 472 -7.71 -0.92 -3.06
C ILE A 472 -8.30 0.14 -4.00
N PRO A 473 -9.13 -0.26 -4.98
CA PRO A 473 -9.61 0.64 -6.02
C PRO A 473 -10.60 1.68 -5.48
N PHE A 474 -10.67 2.81 -6.16
CA PHE A 474 -11.66 3.84 -5.94
C PHE A 474 -12.96 3.43 -6.62
N ASP A 475 -14.04 3.29 -5.85
CA ASP A 475 -15.37 3.07 -6.39
C ASP A 475 -16.07 4.42 -6.66
N PRO A 476 -16.23 4.83 -7.93
CA PRO A 476 -16.95 6.05 -8.29
C PRO A 476 -18.47 5.92 -8.08
N ALA A 477 -19.00 4.71 -7.96
CA ALA A 477 -20.43 4.47 -7.73
C ALA A 477 -20.80 4.59 -6.24
N ALA A 478 -19.85 4.33 -5.33
CA ALA A 478 -20.05 4.51 -3.90
C ALA A 478 -20.35 5.99 -3.56
N THR A 479 -21.21 6.21 -2.58
CA THR A 479 -21.45 7.53 -2.01
C THR A 479 -20.24 7.98 -1.17
N PRO A 480 -20.07 9.30 -0.93
CA PRO A 480 -19.03 9.78 -0.01
C PRO A 480 -19.14 9.17 1.40
N HIS A 481 -20.37 8.92 1.86
CA HIS A 481 -20.60 8.28 3.15
C HIS A 481 -20.16 6.81 3.15
N GLU A 482 -20.48 6.04 2.11
CA GLU A 482 -19.99 4.65 2.00
C GLU A 482 -18.46 4.61 1.96
N ARG A 483 -17.82 5.44 1.12
CA ARG A 483 -16.35 5.51 1.04
C ARG A 483 -15.65 5.87 2.36
N ALA A 484 -16.32 6.63 3.23
CA ALA A 484 -15.77 7.03 4.52
C ALA A 484 -15.93 5.96 5.61
N ASN A 485 -16.73 4.92 5.37
CA ASN A 485 -17.15 3.97 6.40
C ASN A 485 -16.97 2.50 6.03
N THR A 486 -16.63 2.20 4.77
CA THR A 486 -16.37 0.83 4.32
C THR A 486 -15.05 0.75 3.57
N CYS A 487 -14.36 -0.36 3.77
CA CYS A 487 -13.21 -0.72 2.96
C CYS A 487 -13.10 -2.24 2.88
N ASP A 488 -13.16 -2.76 1.66
CA ASP A 488 -12.83 -4.14 1.38
C ASP A 488 -11.33 -4.22 1.09
N LEU A 489 -10.58 -4.86 1.99
CA LEU A 489 -9.19 -5.20 1.71
C LEU A 489 -9.10 -6.11 0.48
N PRO A 490 -7.97 -6.12 -0.26
CA PRO A 490 -7.76 -7.00 -1.39
C PRO A 490 -8.09 -8.46 -1.02
N GLY A 491 -8.68 -9.23 -1.92
CA GLY A 491 -9.15 -10.59 -1.62
C GLY A 491 -8.18 -11.67 -2.13
N ALA A 492 -8.31 -12.91 -1.64
CA ALA A 492 -7.49 -14.06 -2.11
C ALA A 492 -7.64 -14.39 -3.62
N ALA A 493 -8.65 -13.83 -4.30
CA ALA A 493 -8.50 -13.55 -5.73
C ALA A 493 -8.76 -12.08 -6.01
N ASP A 494 -7.68 -11.35 -6.18
CA ASP A 494 -7.76 -9.98 -6.64
C ASP A 494 -8.14 -9.94 -8.11
N ARG A 495 -8.93 -8.94 -8.48
CA ARG A 495 -9.29 -8.71 -9.87
C ARG A 495 -8.59 -7.46 -10.35
N VAL A 496 -7.81 -7.58 -11.41
CA VAL A 496 -7.29 -6.44 -12.18
C VAL A 496 -8.21 -6.23 -13.37
N ALA A 497 -8.99 -5.17 -13.33
CA ALA A 497 -9.94 -4.84 -14.39
C ALA A 497 -10.17 -3.34 -14.48
N GLY A 498 -10.26 -2.83 -15.71
CA GLY A 498 -10.81 -1.52 -16.05
C GLY A 498 -12.14 -1.64 -16.77
N ALA A 499 -12.70 -0.52 -17.23
CA ALA A 499 -13.93 -0.51 -18.03
C ALA A 499 -13.76 -1.25 -19.36
N ASP A 500 -12.53 -1.30 -19.88
CA ASP A 500 -12.15 -2.05 -21.07
C ASP A 500 -10.73 -2.65 -20.94
N ARG A 501 -10.23 -3.21 -22.05
CA ARG A 501 -8.91 -3.83 -22.12
C ARG A 501 -7.74 -2.83 -22.02
N VAL A 502 -7.95 -1.59 -22.46
CA VAL A 502 -6.94 -0.52 -22.39
C VAL A 502 -6.79 -0.11 -20.94
N GLU A 503 -7.91 0.15 -20.26
CA GLU A 503 -7.89 0.48 -18.84
C GLU A 503 -7.43 -0.71 -17.99
N THR A 504 -7.77 -1.96 -18.35
CA THR A 504 -7.25 -3.15 -17.65
C THR A 504 -5.71 -3.23 -17.73
N ALA A 505 -5.10 -2.87 -18.86
CA ALA A 505 -3.64 -2.78 -18.96
C ALA A 505 -3.05 -1.63 -18.12
N ALA A 506 -3.71 -0.47 -18.06
CA ALA A 506 -3.30 0.61 -17.16
C ALA A 506 -3.41 0.19 -15.68
N ARG A 507 -4.50 -0.49 -15.28
CA ARG A 507 -4.66 -1.04 -13.93
C ARG A 507 -3.62 -2.11 -13.60
N ALA A 508 -3.23 -2.91 -14.60
CA ALA A 508 -2.14 -3.87 -14.45
C ALA A 508 -0.81 -3.16 -14.18
N SER A 509 -0.52 -2.08 -14.91
CA SER A 509 0.66 -1.24 -14.67
C SER A 509 0.67 -0.64 -13.27
N GLN A 510 -0.43 -0.03 -12.83
CA GLN A 510 -0.57 0.59 -11.50
C GLN A 510 -0.32 -0.35 -10.32
N ARG A 511 -0.59 -1.63 -10.52
CA ARG A 511 -0.42 -2.65 -9.49
C ARG A 511 1.01 -3.18 -9.40
N THR A 512 1.81 -2.91 -10.42
CA THR A 512 3.09 -3.59 -10.66
C THR A 512 4.25 -2.62 -10.61
N PHE A 513 4.06 -1.40 -11.14
CA PHE A 513 5.12 -0.43 -11.33
C PHE A 513 4.83 0.85 -10.53
N GLY A 514 5.82 1.32 -9.76
CA GLY A 514 5.86 2.65 -9.16
C GLY A 514 6.14 3.72 -10.22
N VAL A 515 7.36 4.27 -10.23
CA VAL A 515 7.88 5.17 -11.28
C VAL A 515 8.78 4.37 -12.22
N THR A 516 8.67 4.59 -13.53
CA THR A 516 9.57 3.99 -14.54
C THR A 516 9.79 4.93 -15.71
N ARG A 517 11.05 4.98 -16.16
CA ARG A 517 11.49 5.84 -17.26
C ARG A 517 10.87 5.42 -18.60
N THR A 518 10.69 4.12 -18.80
CA THR A 518 10.38 3.53 -20.11
C THR A 518 9.06 2.77 -20.05
N VAL A 519 8.23 2.94 -21.08
CA VAL A 519 7.00 2.15 -21.26
C VAL A 519 7.01 1.42 -22.59
N VAL A 520 6.44 0.23 -22.64
CA VAL A 520 6.20 -0.48 -23.91
C VAL A 520 4.73 -0.31 -24.30
N VAL A 521 4.49 0.23 -25.49
CA VAL A 521 3.14 0.51 -26.00
C VAL A 521 2.81 -0.45 -27.12
N ALA A 522 1.69 -1.16 -26.99
CA ALA A 522 1.21 -2.10 -27.99
C ALA A 522 -0.28 -1.91 -28.29
N THR A 523 -0.75 -2.48 -29.40
CA THR A 523 -2.14 -2.35 -29.81
C THR A 523 -3.10 -3.18 -28.94
N ALA A 524 -4.25 -2.60 -28.62
CA ALA A 524 -5.38 -3.28 -27.99
C ALA A 524 -6.25 -4.04 -29.01
N GLY A 525 -6.02 -3.83 -30.32
CA GLY A 525 -6.89 -4.28 -31.41
C GLY A 525 -6.58 -5.66 -32.00
N ASP A 526 -5.29 -6.01 -32.13
CA ASP A 526 -4.82 -7.31 -32.62
C ASP A 526 -3.68 -7.86 -31.73
N PHE A 527 -3.48 -9.18 -31.71
CA PHE A 527 -2.58 -9.84 -30.77
C PHE A 527 -1.10 -10.00 -31.20
N PRO A 528 -0.73 -10.19 -32.48
CA PRO A 528 0.59 -10.74 -32.82
C PRO A 528 1.75 -9.83 -32.43
N ASP A 529 1.58 -8.52 -32.64
CA ASP A 529 2.60 -7.53 -32.30
C ASP A 529 2.67 -7.33 -30.78
N ALA A 530 1.51 -7.28 -30.11
CA ALA A 530 1.42 -7.12 -28.66
C ALA A 530 1.94 -8.34 -27.88
N LEU A 531 1.85 -9.55 -28.43
CA LEU A 531 2.40 -10.77 -27.82
C LEU A 531 3.93 -10.73 -27.71
N ALA A 532 4.61 -10.20 -28.72
CA ALA A 532 6.07 -10.09 -28.69
C ALA A 532 6.55 -8.99 -27.73
N ALA A 533 5.67 -8.06 -27.33
CA ALA A 533 6.01 -6.91 -26.49
C ALA A 533 6.37 -7.29 -25.05
N VAL A 534 5.80 -8.37 -24.49
CA VAL A 534 5.99 -8.71 -23.07
C VAL A 534 7.45 -9.07 -22.72
N PRO A 535 8.15 -9.96 -23.44
CA PRO A 535 9.58 -10.17 -23.19
C PRO A 535 10.43 -8.91 -23.35
N LEU A 536 10.08 -8.03 -24.30
CA LEU A 536 10.77 -6.75 -24.47
C LEU A 536 10.55 -5.83 -23.26
N ALA A 537 9.30 -5.71 -22.80
CA ALA A 537 8.95 -4.91 -21.64
C ALA A 537 9.68 -5.40 -20.39
N ALA A 538 9.76 -6.71 -20.20
CA ALA A 538 10.54 -7.33 -19.13
C ALA A 538 12.04 -7.01 -19.21
N ALA A 539 12.63 -7.01 -20.41
CA ALA A 539 14.05 -6.66 -20.59
C ALA A 539 14.36 -5.17 -20.30
N HIS A 540 13.33 -4.33 -20.20
CA HIS A 540 13.43 -2.90 -19.90
C HIS A 540 12.84 -2.53 -18.53
N ASP A 541 12.44 -3.51 -17.70
CA ASP A 541 11.69 -3.28 -16.45
C ASP A 541 10.53 -2.29 -16.63
N ALA A 542 9.81 -2.46 -17.75
CA ALA A 542 8.79 -1.54 -18.23
C ALA A 542 7.39 -2.19 -18.25
N PRO A 543 6.32 -1.40 -18.01
CA PRO A 543 4.96 -1.88 -18.21
C PRO A 543 4.62 -2.03 -19.70
N VAL A 544 3.67 -2.92 -19.97
CA VAL A 544 2.99 -2.98 -21.28
C VAL A 544 1.66 -2.22 -21.17
N LEU A 545 1.59 -1.06 -21.82
CA LEU A 545 0.34 -0.31 -21.98
C LEU A 545 -0.30 -0.62 -23.32
N LEU A 546 -1.62 -0.73 -23.33
CA LEU A 546 -2.40 -1.00 -24.54
C LEU A 546 -3.08 0.25 -25.04
N VAL A 547 -3.07 0.47 -26.36
CA VAL A 547 -3.69 1.65 -27.00
C VAL A 547 -4.69 1.25 -28.10
N GLY A 548 -5.71 2.07 -28.27
CA GLY A 548 -6.69 1.95 -29.36
C GLY A 548 -6.26 2.72 -30.60
N GLU A 549 -7.24 3.28 -31.33
CA GLU A 549 -6.96 4.19 -32.46
C GLU A 549 -6.32 5.51 -31.99
N GLU A 550 -6.62 5.91 -30.75
CA GLU A 550 -6.17 7.12 -30.08
C GLU A 550 -5.66 6.81 -28.66
N LEU A 551 -4.89 7.74 -28.10
CA LEU A 551 -4.43 7.68 -26.71
C LEU A 551 -5.59 8.06 -25.78
N THR A 552 -5.98 7.15 -24.88
CA THR A 552 -7.09 7.42 -23.95
C THR A 552 -6.59 8.18 -22.71
N PRO A 553 -7.47 8.92 -22.01
CA PRO A 553 -7.11 9.59 -20.76
C PRO A 553 -6.62 8.63 -19.67
N ALA A 554 -7.01 7.35 -19.72
CA ALA A 554 -6.50 6.34 -18.80
C ALA A 554 -5.02 6.03 -19.05
N VAL A 555 -4.62 5.93 -20.32
CA VAL A 555 -3.22 5.72 -20.69
C VAL A 555 -2.40 6.98 -20.42
N THR A 556 -2.91 8.18 -20.75
CA THR A 556 -2.21 9.44 -20.44
C THR A 556 -1.92 9.58 -18.95
N ARG A 557 -2.93 9.43 -18.08
CA ARG A 557 -2.73 9.48 -16.62
C ARG A 557 -1.74 8.45 -16.12
N GLU A 558 -1.72 7.27 -16.75
CA GLU A 558 -0.76 6.24 -16.36
C GLU A 558 0.66 6.57 -16.80
N LEU A 559 0.87 7.14 -17.99
CA LEU A 559 2.18 7.63 -18.43
C LEU A 559 2.72 8.70 -17.47
N ASP A 560 1.84 9.63 -17.06
CA ASP A 560 2.19 10.70 -16.14
C ASP A 560 2.53 10.16 -14.74
N ARG A 561 1.70 9.24 -14.20
CA ARG A 561 1.94 8.58 -12.91
C ARG A 561 3.27 7.82 -12.89
N LEU A 562 3.60 7.15 -14.00
CA LEU A 562 4.85 6.43 -14.15
C LEU A 562 6.06 7.36 -14.27
N GLY A 563 5.88 8.66 -14.53
CA GLY A 563 6.98 9.57 -14.85
C GLY A 563 7.69 9.18 -16.15
N ALA A 564 6.98 8.55 -17.08
CA ALA A 564 7.58 7.98 -18.28
C ALA A 564 8.09 9.06 -19.23
N VAL A 565 9.33 8.91 -19.69
CA VAL A 565 9.97 9.82 -20.65
C VAL A 565 10.39 9.12 -21.95
N GLU A 566 10.29 7.80 -22.00
CA GLU A 566 10.54 6.98 -23.19
C GLU A 566 9.37 6.03 -23.46
N ALA A 567 8.97 5.90 -24.72
CA ALA A 567 7.99 4.92 -25.15
C ALA A 567 8.53 4.06 -26.29
N ILE A 568 8.52 2.74 -26.10
CA ILE A 568 8.84 1.75 -27.14
C ILE A 568 7.53 1.24 -27.73
N VAL A 569 7.20 1.69 -28.94
CA VAL A 569 5.98 1.29 -29.65
C VAL A 569 6.24 0.01 -30.44
N VAL A 570 5.53 -1.07 -30.09
CA VAL A 570 5.62 -2.36 -30.78
C VAL A 570 4.46 -2.49 -31.79
N GLY A 571 4.83 -2.58 -33.06
CA GLY A 571 3.89 -2.70 -34.18
C GLY A 571 3.95 -1.53 -35.15
N GLY A 572 3.54 -1.78 -36.40
CA GLY A 572 3.50 -0.76 -37.45
C GLY A 572 2.37 0.25 -37.26
N SER A 573 2.28 1.24 -38.17
CA SER A 573 1.25 2.30 -38.12
C SER A 573 -0.20 1.78 -38.22
N GLY A 574 -0.40 0.58 -38.75
CA GLY A 574 -1.71 -0.10 -38.74
C GLY A 574 -2.08 -0.75 -37.41
N ALA A 575 -1.11 -0.98 -36.52
CA ALA A 575 -1.34 -1.54 -35.19
C ALA A 575 -1.40 -0.42 -34.14
N VAL A 576 -0.42 0.48 -34.14
CA VAL A 576 -0.38 1.69 -33.33
C VAL A 576 -0.21 2.88 -34.26
N SER A 577 -1.26 3.69 -34.39
CA SER A 577 -1.35 4.77 -35.37
C SER A 577 -0.24 5.81 -35.19
N ASP A 578 0.12 6.49 -36.27
CA ASP A 578 1.06 7.62 -36.19
C ASP A 578 0.47 8.79 -35.38
N GLY A 579 -0.87 8.87 -35.28
CA GLY A 579 -1.55 9.80 -34.39
C GLY A 579 -1.30 9.50 -32.90
N VAL A 580 -1.28 8.22 -32.50
CA VAL A 580 -0.89 7.83 -31.14
C VAL A 580 0.58 8.16 -30.89
N VAL A 581 1.48 7.89 -31.84
CA VAL A 581 2.91 8.26 -31.71
C VAL A 581 3.06 9.77 -31.53
N ALA A 582 2.41 10.58 -32.36
CA ALA A 582 2.46 12.03 -32.25
C ALA A 582 1.87 12.54 -30.93
N ALA A 583 0.85 11.87 -30.38
CA ALA A 583 0.29 12.20 -29.07
C ALA A 583 1.27 11.87 -27.92
N LEU A 584 1.98 10.74 -27.99
CA LEU A 584 3.03 10.38 -27.03
C LEU A 584 4.20 11.38 -27.07
N GLU A 585 4.68 11.74 -28.27
CA GLU A 585 5.72 12.76 -28.45
C GLU A 585 5.25 14.14 -27.96
N GLY A 586 3.98 14.49 -28.22
CA GLY A 586 3.36 15.72 -27.74
C GLY A 586 3.24 15.78 -26.21
N GLY A 587 3.14 14.62 -25.55
CA GLY A 587 3.22 14.47 -24.09
C GLY A 587 4.65 14.54 -23.54
N GLY A 588 5.66 14.75 -24.38
CA GLY A 588 7.06 14.90 -23.96
C GLY A 588 7.88 13.62 -23.97
N LEU A 589 7.34 12.50 -24.47
CA LEU A 589 8.06 11.23 -24.53
C LEU A 589 8.96 11.13 -25.76
N THR A 590 10.13 10.52 -25.60
CA THR A 590 10.96 10.06 -26.72
C THR A 590 10.42 8.72 -27.21
N VAL A 591 9.92 8.68 -28.45
CA VAL A 591 9.26 7.48 -28.99
C VAL A 591 10.20 6.72 -29.93
N SER A 592 10.39 5.42 -29.68
CA SER A 592 11.02 4.48 -30.61
C SER A 592 9.97 3.49 -31.13
N ARG A 593 10.03 3.11 -32.41
CA ARG A 593 9.08 2.15 -33.00
C ARG A 593 9.81 0.87 -33.44
N VAL A 594 9.40 -0.25 -32.88
CA VAL A 594 9.86 -1.59 -33.25
C VAL A 594 8.78 -2.28 -34.09
N ALA A 595 8.98 -2.35 -35.40
CA ALA A 595 7.98 -2.86 -36.33
C ALA A 595 8.58 -3.51 -37.58
N GLY A 596 7.81 -4.41 -38.21
CA GLY A 596 8.08 -4.94 -39.54
C GLY A 596 6.87 -4.80 -40.46
N PRO A 597 7.01 -5.15 -41.76
CA PRO A 597 5.92 -5.11 -42.74
C PRO A 597 4.77 -6.09 -42.45
N ASP A 598 4.98 -7.07 -41.58
CA ASP A 598 3.97 -8.02 -41.11
C ASP A 598 4.30 -8.50 -39.68
N ARG A 599 3.35 -9.21 -39.06
CA ARG A 599 3.49 -9.78 -37.71
C ARG A 599 4.74 -10.62 -37.48
N TYR A 600 5.21 -11.33 -38.51
CA TYR A 600 6.38 -12.19 -38.39
C TYR A 600 7.65 -11.35 -38.40
N ALA A 601 7.68 -10.29 -39.20
CA ALA A 601 8.77 -9.34 -39.24
C ALA A 601 8.80 -8.43 -38.00
N THR A 602 7.65 -8.05 -37.44
CA THR A 602 7.58 -7.33 -36.15
C THR A 602 8.15 -8.19 -35.02
N ALA A 603 7.71 -9.45 -34.88
CA ALA A 603 8.28 -10.36 -33.88
C ALA A 603 9.80 -10.56 -34.04
N ALA A 604 10.27 -10.65 -35.30
CA ALA A 604 11.70 -10.70 -35.59
C ALA A 604 12.45 -9.39 -35.28
N ALA A 605 11.80 -8.22 -35.37
CA ALA A 605 12.38 -6.94 -34.99
C ALA A 605 12.50 -6.83 -33.46
N VAL A 606 11.43 -7.19 -32.73
CA VAL A 606 11.45 -7.26 -31.27
C VAL A 606 12.53 -8.23 -30.76
N ALA A 607 12.66 -9.38 -31.40
CA ALA A 607 13.70 -10.35 -31.06
C ALA A 607 15.14 -9.81 -31.26
N ARG A 608 15.35 -8.86 -32.17
CA ARG A 608 16.65 -8.20 -32.35
C ARG A 608 16.89 -7.11 -31.32
N GLU A 609 15.83 -6.40 -30.93
CA GLU A 609 15.90 -5.37 -29.88
C GLU A 609 16.29 -5.97 -28.53
N LEU A 610 15.78 -7.17 -28.23
CA LEU A 610 16.20 -7.98 -27.05
C LEU A 610 17.71 -8.28 -27.02
N GLY A 611 18.42 -8.16 -28.16
CA GLY A 611 19.86 -8.35 -28.26
C GLY A 611 20.29 -9.75 -28.70
N ALA A 612 21.54 -9.87 -29.15
CA ALA A 612 22.14 -11.13 -29.62
C ALA A 612 22.61 -12.01 -28.44
N GLY A 613 22.44 -13.33 -28.55
CA GLY A 613 22.92 -14.31 -27.55
C GLY A 613 21.84 -15.20 -26.92
N ALA A 614 20.62 -15.21 -27.45
CA ALA A 614 19.58 -16.13 -26.97
C ALA A 614 19.80 -17.54 -27.53
N ASP A 615 20.24 -18.49 -26.68
CA ASP A 615 20.37 -19.90 -27.05
C ASP A 615 18.99 -20.52 -27.39
N GLU A 616 17.90 -19.97 -26.85
CA GLU A 616 16.55 -20.49 -26.99
C GLU A 616 15.57 -19.44 -27.55
N ALA A 617 14.62 -19.86 -28.38
CA ALA A 617 13.46 -19.06 -28.76
C ALA A 617 12.14 -19.82 -28.59
N PHE A 618 11.09 -19.09 -28.19
CA PHE A 618 9.73 -19.61 -28.17
C PHE A 618 9.06 -19.38 -29.52
N ILE A 619 8.44 -20.43 -30.06
CA ILE A 619 7.81 -20.41 -31.37
C ILE A 619 6.30 -20.56 -31.21
N ALA A 620 5.57 -19.57 -31.69
CA ALA A 620 4.11 -19.55 -31.65
C ALA A 620 3.49 -19.35 -33.04
N SER A 621 2.21 -19.68 -33.17
CA SER A 621 1.46 -19.44 -34.41
C SER A 621 1.18 -17.94 -34.57
N GLY A 622 1.57 -17.35 -35.70
CA GLY A 622 1.17 -15.99 -36.04
C GLY A 622 -0.32 -15.87 -36.40
N ARG A 623 -1.07 -16.98 -36.47
CA ARG A 623 -2.49 -17.00 -36.86
C ARG A 623 -3.46 -17.24 -35.70
N SER A 624 -2.98 -17.73 -34.56
CA SER A 624 -3.79 -18.08 -33.39
C SER A 624 -3.10 -17.66 -32.11
N PHE A 625 -3.76 -16.81 -31.32
CA PHE A 625 -3.21 -16.30 -30.06
C PHE A 625 -3.26 -17.31 -28.91
N ALA A 626 -4.22 -18.22 -28.94
CA ALA A 626 -4.68 -18.91 -27.74
C ALA A 626 -3.60 -19.78 -27.08
N ASP A 627 -2.73 -20.38 -27.90
CA ASP A 627 -1.61 -21.19 -27.41
C ASP A 627 -0.42 -20.32 -26.96
N ALA A 628 -0.34 -19.07 -27.40
CA ALA A 628 0.83 -18.22 -27.23
C ALA A 628 0.76 -17.29 -26.01
N LEU A 629 -0.44 -16.90 -25.56
CA LEU A 629 -0.62 -15.90 -24.50
C LEU A 629 0.02 -16.28 -23.16
N SER A 630 0.00 -17.57 -22.81
CA SER A 630 0.61 -18.07 -21.58
C SER A 630 2.12 -18.29 -21.70
N THR A 631 2.69 -18.10 -22.90
CA THR A 631 4.13 -18.30 -23.17
C THR A 631 4.96 -17.10 -22.75
N ALA A 632 4.36 -15.91 -22.69
CA ALA A 632 5.10 -14.69 -22.46
C ALA A 632 5.92 -14.70 -21.16
N PRO A 633 5.38 -15.18 -20.02
CA PRO A 633 6.16 -15.19 -18.79
C PRO A 633 7.39 -16.10 -18.83
N VAL A 634 7.22 -17.33 -19.32
CA VAL A 634 8.32 -18.30 -19.41
C VAL A 634 9.38 -17.90 -20.45
N ALA A 635 8.98 -17.16 -21.50
CA ALA A 635 9.90 -16.61 -22.48
C ALA A 635 10.72 -15.46 -21.90
N ALA A 636 10.07 -14.52 -21.21
CA ALA A 636 10.74 -13.40 -20.56
C ALA A 636 11.70 -13.86 -19.45
N ALA A 637 11.28 -14.81 -18.59
CA ALA A 637 12.14 -15.38 -17.55
C ALA A 637 13.37 -16.11 -18.11
N ALA A 638 13.30 -16.60 -19.35
CA ALA A 638 14.43 -17.22 -20.04
C ALA A 638 15.26 -16.22 -20.87
N ASN A 639 14.93 -14.93 -20.82
CA ASN A 639 15.44 -13.89 -21.72
C ASN A 639 15.39 -14.33 -23.21
N ALA A 640 14.30 -15.01 -23.58
CA ALA A 640 14.14 -15.66 -24.87
C ALA A 640 13.06 -14.94 -25.70
N PRO A 641 13.31 -14.67 -27.00
CA PRO A 641 12.33 -14.02 -27.85
C PRO A 641 11.16 -14.97 -28.19
N ILE A 642 9.98 -14.37 -28.40
CA ILE A 642 8.84 -15.05 -29.02
C ILE A 642 8.85 -14.75 -30.52
N LEU A 643 9.07 -15.78 -31.33
CA LEU A 643 9.03 -15.70 -32.77
C LEU A 643 7.77 -16.37 -33.32
N LEU A 644 7.23 -15.80 -34.39
CA LEU A 644 5.99 -16.27 -35.00
C LEU A 644 6.25 -17.11 -36.26
N VAL A 645 5.46 -18.16 -36.45
CA VAL A 645 5.45 -18.98 -37.67
C VAL A 645 4.05 -19.08 -38.26
N ASP A 646 3.98 -19.38 -39.56
CA ASP A 646 2.75 -19.83 -40.19
C ASP A 646 2.60 -21.35 -39.96
N ARG A 647 1.39 -21.90 -40.10
CA ARG A 647 1.08 -23.31 -39.84
C ARG A 647 2.01 -24.25 -40.60
N ASP A 648 2.22 -23.96 -41.88
CA ASP A 648 2.92 -24.85 -42.82
C ASP A 648 4.20 -24.21 -43.37
N ARG A 649 4.65 -23.07 -42.80
CA ARG A 649 5.83 -22.36 -43.29
C ARG A 649 6.49 -21.54 -42.18
N VAL A 650 7.81 -21.67 -42.04
CA VAL A 650 8.63 -20.68 -41.30
C VAL A 650 8.83 -19.45 -42.20
N PRO A 651 8.35 -18.25 -41.82
CA PRO A 651 8.58 -17.03 -42.58
C PRO A 651 10.07 -16.69 -42.73
N ALA A 652 10.41 -15.92 -43.77
CA ALA A 652 11.80 -15.54 -44.03
C ALA A 652 12.40 -14.69 -42.89
N ALA A 653 11.60 -13.77 -42.32
CA ALA A 653 12.00 -12.95 -41.19
C ALA A 653 12.32 -13.79 -39.94
N THR A 654 11.47 -14.77 -39.62
CA THR A 654 11.69 -15.72 -38.52
C THR A 654 12.96 -16.54 -38.71
N ARG A 655 13.18 -17.09 -39.92
CA ARG A 655 14.43 -17.81 -40.22
C ARG A 655 15.67 -16.93 -40.11
N ALA A 656 15.57 -15.66 -40.50
CA ALA A 656 16.68 -14.72 -40.41
C ALA A 656 17.00 -14.43 -38.93
N ALA A 657 16.00 -14.10 -38.12
CA ALA A 657 16.16 -13.86 -36.69
C ALA A 657 16.78 -15.06 -35.95
N LEU A 658 16.28 -16.29 -36.18
CA LEU A 658 16.85 -17.50 -35.58
C LEU A 658 18.35 -17.64 -35.85
N ARG A 659 18.80 -17.34 -37.08
CA ARG A 659 20.23 -17.42 -37.44
C ARG A 659 21.04 -16.26 -36.88
N GLU A 660 20.52 -15.04 -36.96
CA GLU A 660 21.20 -13.82 -36.53
C GLU A 660 21.42 -13.80 -35.01
N LEU A 661 20.46 -14.31 -34.26
CA LEU A 661 20.51 -14.38 -32.79
C LEU A 661 21.27 -15.60 -32.26
N GLY A 662 21.63 -16.55 -33.14
CA GLY A 662 22.35 -17.77 -32.75
C GLY A 662 21.50 -18.82 -32.05
N VAL A 663 20.17 -18.81 -32.25
CA VAL A 663 19.23 -19.73 -31.58
C VAL A 663 19.50 -21.18 -31.99
N ASP A 664 19.81 -22.03 -31.02
CA ASP A 664 20.11 -23.46 -31.24
C ASP A 664 19.02 -24.41 -30.70
N ARG A 665 18.13 -23.90 -29.84
CA ARG A 665 16.96 -24.60 -29.29
C ARG A 665 15.68 -23.81 -29.49
N THR A 666 14.57 -24.52 -29.74
CA THR A 666 13.26 -23.88 -29.87
C THR A 666 12.19 -24.60 -29.07
N VAL A 667 11.30 -23.83 -28.44
CA VAL A 667 10.10 -24.33 -27.76
C VAL A 667 8.88 -23.96 -28.58
N VAL A 668 8.30 -24.93 -29.29
CA VAL A 668 7.11 -24.76 -30.12
C VAL A 668 5.86 -24.91 -29.26
N VAL A 669 5.11 -23.83 -29.10
CA VAL A 669 3.87 -23.81 -28.32
C VAL A 669 2.66 -23.92 -29.24
N GLY A 670 1.85 -24.94 -28.99
CA GLY A 670 0.67 -25.29 -29.79
C GLY A 670 0.81 -26.63 -30.53
N GLY A 671 -0.34 -27.25 -30.81
CA GLY A 671 -0.42 -28.55 -31.48
C GLY A 671 -0.12 -28.50 -32.99
N GLU A 672 -0.12 -29.67 -33.64
CA GLU A 672 0.12 -29.78 -35.09
C GLU A 672 -0.93 -29.07 -35.96
N GLY A 673 -2.11 -28.80 -35.41
CA GLY A 673 -3.16 -28.04 -36.08
C GLY A 673 -2.75 -26.59 -36.38
N VAL A 674 -1.92 -25.98 -35.52
CA VAL A 674 -1.50 -24.56 -35.64
C VAL A 674 -0.03 -24.40 -36.02
N VAL A 675 0.82 -25.41 -35.75
CA VAL A 675 2.21 -25.50 -36.21
C VAL A 675 2.50 -26.93 -36.65
N SER A 676 2.50 -27.17 -37.97
CA SER A 676 2.64 -28.50 -38.56
C SER A 676 3.93 -29.22 -38.15
N ALA A 677 3.94 -30.55 -38.29
CA ALA A 677 5.14 -31.37 -38.09
C ALA A 677 6.30 -30.96 -39.02
N GLY A 678 6.00 -30.49 -40.24
CA GLY A 678 7.00 -30.01 -41.20
C GLY A 678 7.69 -28.72 -40.73
N VAL A 679 6.92 -27.76 -40.21
CA VAL A 679 7.49 -26.55 -39.59
C VAL A 679 8.31 -26.92 -38.37
N PHE A 680 7.77 -27.77 -37.48
CA PHE A 680 8.46 -28.25 -36.30
C PHE A 680 9.84 -28.84 -36.63
N GLY A 681 9.91 -29.81 -37.54
CA GLY A 681 11.16 -30.45 -37.93
C GLY A 681 12.17 -29.55 -38.67
N SER A 682 11.76 -28.33 -39.07
CA SER A 682 12.64 -27.36 -39.72
C SER A 682 13.28 -26.34 -38.77
N LEU A 683 12.90 -26.38 -37.49
CA LEU A 683 13.39 -25.47 -36.45
C LEU A 683 14.62 -26.06 -35.72
N PRO A 684 15.48 -25.21 -35.11
CA PRO A 684 16.60 -25.67 -34.29
C PRO A 684 16.14 -26.44 -33.05
N SER A 685 16.64 -27.67 -32.86
CA SER A 685 16.39 -28.56 -31.71
C SER A 685 15.02 -28.39 -31.03
N PRO A 686 13.91 -28.64 -31.76
CA PRO A 686 12.58 -28.20 -31.35
C PRO A 686 11.97 -29.13 -30.29
N THR A 687 11.35 -28.53 -29.27
CA THR A 687 10.51 -29.22 -28.27
C THR A 687 9.08 -28.69 -28.36
N ARG A 688 8.06 -29.57 -28.33
CA ARG A 688 6.66 -29.15 -28.44
C ARG A 688 5.97 -29.14 -27.07
N ILE A 689 5.27 -28.04 -26.78
CA ILE A 689 4.36 -27.91 -25.64
C ILE A 689 2.94 -27.66 -26.18
N ALA A 690 2.01 -28.58 -25.93
CA ALA A 690 0.65 -28.50 -26.46
C ALA A 690 -0.33 -29.33 -25.63
N GLY A 691 -1.59 -28.88 -25.61
CA GLY A 691 -2.74 -29.65 -25.12
C GLY A 691 -3.82 -29.85 -26.18
N PRO A 692 -4.90 -30.60 -25.87
CA PRO A 692 -6.06 -30.77 -26.75
C PRO A 692 -6.83 -29.46 -27.01
N ASP A 693 -6.66 -28.44 -26.17
CA ASP A 693 -7.24 -27.11 -26.32
C ASP A 693 -6.32 -26.05 -25.71
N ARG A 694 -6.72 -24.77 -25.84
CA ARG A 694 -5.93 -23.61 -25.36
C ARG A 694 -5.69 -23.61 -23.84
N TYR A 695 -6.61 -24.17 -23.06
CA TYR A 695 -6.49 -24.21 -21.61
C TYR A 695 -5.50 -25.29 -21.19
N ALA A 696 -5.54 -26.44 -21.85
CA ALA A 696 -4.58 -27.50 -21.65
C ALA A 696 -3.17 -27.14 -22.17
N THR A 697 -3.06 -26.43 -23.29
CA THR A 697 -1.76 -25.86 -23.72
C THR A 697 -1.25 -24.87 -22.67
N SER A 698 -2.11 -23.98 -22.16
CA SER A 698 -1.72 -23.01 -21.13
C SER A 698 -1.26 -23.67 -19.83
N ALA A 699 -1.95 -24.71 -19.36
CA ALA A 699 -1.50 -25.49 -18.19
C ALA A 699 -0.16 -26.21 -18.45
N ALA A 700 0.07 -26.73 -19.66
CA ALA A 700 1.34 -27.38 -20.01
C ALA A 700 2.52 -26.38 -20.09
N VAL A 701 2.25 -25.13 -20.51
CA VAL A 701 3.23 -24.03 -20.46
C VAL A 701 3.51 -23.64 -19.01
N ALA A 702 2.49 -23.55 -18.15
CA ALA A 702 2.68 -23.32 -16.73
C ALA A 702 3.50 -24.45 -16.08
N ASP A 703 3.25 -25.72 -16.41
CA ASP A 703 4.08 -26.84 -15.93
C ASP A 703 5.55 -26.73 -16.41
N LEU A 704 5.80 -26.17 -17.61
CA LEU A 704 7.15 -25.88 -18.09
C LEU A 704 7.79 -24.78 -17.25
N ALA A 705 7.07 -23.69 -16.99
CA ALA A 705 7.55 -22.59 -16.15
C ALA A 705 7.93 -23.09 -14.75
N VAL A 706 7.08 -23.90 -14.11
CA VAL A 706 7.35 -24.51 -12.80
C VAL A 706 8.61 -25.37 -12.80
N ARG A 707 8.80 -26.19 -13.83
CA ARG A 707 10.05 -26.98 -13.99
C ARG A 707 11.29 -26.11 -14.15
N ARG A 708 11.13 -24.86 -14.57
CA ARG A 708 12.20 -23.86 -14.71
C ARG A 708 12.32 -22.93 -13.50
N GLY A 709 11.62 -23.22 -12.40
CA GLY A 709 11.73 -22.47 -11.15
C GLY A 709 10.72 -21.32 -11.03
N ALA A 710 9.66 -21.31 -11.84
CA ALA A 710 8.57 -20.35 -11.67
C ALA A 710 7.96 -20.45 -10.26
N ASP A 711 7.75 -19.28 -9.66
CA ASP A 711 7.04 -19.16 -8.39
C ASP A 711 5.54 -19.30 -8.60
N LEU A 712 4.89 -20.04 -7.69
CA LEU A 712 3.46 -20.31 -7.71
C LEU A 712 2.70 -19.65 -6.58
N GLU A 713 3.33 -18.81 -5.74
CA GLU A 713 2.61 -18.09 -4.70
C GLU A 713 1.46 -17.25 -5.27
N THR A 714 1.69 -16.59 -6.41
CA THR A 714 0.64 -15.94 -7.19
C THR A 714 0.47 -16.59 -8.57
N VAL A 715 -0.76 -17.02 -8.87
CA VAL A 715 -1.14 -17.51 -10.19
C VAL A 715 -2.02 -16.49 -10.90
N TYR A 716 -1.62 -16.08 -12.10
CA TYR A 716 -2.29 -15.05 -12.89
C TYR A 716 -3.28 -15.72 -13.84
N VAL A 717 -4.55 -15.31 -13.83
CA VAL A 717 -5.60 -15.94 -14.63
C VAL A 717 -6.28 -14.92 -15.51
N ALA A 718 -6.41 -15.22 -16.79
CA ALA A 718 -7.15 -14.38 -17.75
C ALA A 718 -8.06 -15.23 -18.63
N THR A 719 -9.04 -14.59 -19.26
CA THR A 719 -9.90 -15.30 -20.22
C THR A 719 -9.11 -15.72 -21.46
N GLY A 720 -9.18 -17.00 -21.81
CA GLY A 720 -8.64 -17.52 -23.07
C GLY A 720 -9.53 -17.22 -24.27
N ARG A 721 -10.69 -16.55 -24.09
CA ARG A 721 -11.58 -16.13 -25.19
C ARG A 721 -11.13 -14.82 -25.85
N GLY A 722 -10.39 -13.99 -25.12
CA GLY A 722 -9.72 -12.78 -25.60
C GLY A 722 -8.20 -12.90 -25.46
N PHE A 723 -7.49 -11.81 -25.76
CA PHE A 723 -6.02 -11.79 -25.69
C PHE A 723 -5.46 -10.70 -24.78
N ALA A 724 -6.07 -9.51 -24.78
CA ALA A 724 -5.51 -8.33 -24.13
C ALA A 724 -5.32 -8.52 -22.62
N ASP A 725 -6.33 -9.00 -21.89
CA ASP A 725 -6.23 -9.24 -20.43
C ASP A 725 -5.14 -10.27 -20.10
N ALA A 726 -4.93 -11.27 -20.97
CA ALA A 726 -3.88 -12.27 -20.78
C ALA A 726 -2.47 -11.73 -21.09
N LEU A 727 -2.35 -10.75 -22.00
CA LEU A 727 -1.09 -10.04 -22.21
C LEU A 727 -0.75 -9.18 -21.00
N SER A 728 -1.73 -8.44 -20.46
CA SER A 728 -1.54 -7.67 -19.23
C SER A 728 -1.17 -8.60 -18.06
N ALA A 729 -1.87 -9.73 -17.91
CA ALA A 729 -1.54 -10.75 -16.93
C ALA A 729 -0.11 -11.29 -17.10
N GLY A 730 0.32 -11.51 -18.36
CA GLY A 730 1.65 -11.98 -18.68
C GLY A 730 2.75 -10.97 -18.33
N ALA A 731 2.52 -9.68 -18.57
CA ALA A 731 3.45 -8.62 -18.18
C ALA A 731 3.61 -8.54 -16.64
N VAL A 732 2.48 -8.55 -15.91
CA VAL A 732 2.49 -8.56 -14.43
C VAL A 732 3.14 -9.84 -13.89
N ALA A 733 2.87 -10.99 -14.51
CA ALA A 733 3.45 -12.27 -14.10
C ALA A 733 4.96 -12.36 -14.29
N VAL A 734 5.59 -11.42 -15.02
CA VAL A 734 7.05 -11.35 -15.19
C VAL A 734 7.67 -10.32 -14.27
N ALA A 735 7.09 -9.12 -14.25
CA ALA A 735 7.61 -8.03 -13.43
C ALA A 735 7.39 -8.27 -11.93
N GLY A 736 6.35 -9.03 -11.59
CA GLY A 736 5.82 -9.19 -10.23
C GLY A 736 5.30 -7.88 -9.64
N GLU A 737 4.67 -7.94 -8.47
CA GLU A 737 4.13 -6.73 -7.85
C GLU A 737 5.26 -5.96 -7.14
N TRP A 738 5.44 -4.68 -7.49
CA TRP A 738 6.40 -3.77 -6.86
C TRP A 738 7.87 -4.22 -6.94
N GLY A 739 8.29 -4.70 -8.12
CA GLY A 739 9.71 -4.98 -8.42
C GLY A 739 10.27 -6.26 -7.80
N ALA A 740 9.46 -7.08 -7.12
CA ALA A 740 9.85 -8.44 -6.78
C ALA A 740 9.61 -9.33 -8.02
N PRO A 741 10.65 -9.88 -8.69
CA PRO A 741 10.45 -10.77 -9.83
C PRO A 741 9.79 -12.07 -9.36
N SER A 742 8.47 -12.09 -9.35
CA SER A 742 7.73 -13.34 -9.30
C SER A 742 7.86 -13.92 -10.68
N GLY A 743 8.63 -15.00 -10.84
CA GLY A 743 8.58 -15.82 -12.05
C GLY A 743 7.22 -16.50 -12.16
N GLY A 744 6.13 -15.74 -12.21
CA GLY A 744 4.76 -16.21 -12.06
C GLY A 744 4.24 -16.92 -13.30
N VAL A 745 3.14 -17.64 -13.14
CA VAL A 745 2.50 -18.35 -14.26
C VAL A 745 1.18 -17.71 -14.66
N THR A 746 0.97 -17.57 -15.98
CA THR A 746 -0.32 -17.16 -16.53
C THR A 746 -1.11 -18.36 -17.02
N LEU A 747 -2.31 -18.55 -16.48
CA LEU A 747 -3.28 -19.57 -16.87
C LEU A 747 -4.48 -18.96 -17.60
N LEU A 748 -4.88 -19.60 -18.70
CA LEU A 748 -6.09 -19.23 -19.43
C LEU A 748 -7.32 -19.97 -18.89
N VAL A 749 -8.46 -19.30 -18.87
CA VAL A 749 -9.76 -19.89 -18.49
C VAL A 749 -10.87 -19.51 -19.49
N ASP A 750 -11.92 -20.31 -19.62
CA ASP A 750 -13.10 -19.98 -20.44
C ASP A 750 -13.79 -18.69 -19.96
N GLY A 751 -13.63 -18.35 -18.69
CA GLY A 751 -14.07 -17.10 -18.09
C GLY A 751 -15.56 -17.08 -17.76
N VAL A 752 -16.42 -17.67 -18.60
CA VAL A 752 -17.85 -17.81 -18.30
C VAL A 752 -18.11 -19.01 -17.39
N ASP A 753 -17.52 -20.17 -17.71
CA ASP A 753 -17.57 -21.36 -16.87
C ASP A 753 -16.17 -22.02 -16.76
N ALA A 754 -15.47 -21.75 -15.66
CA ALA A 754 -14.13 -22.30 -15.39
C ALA A 754 -14.04 -23.83 -15.47
N ARG A 755 -15.16 -24.57 -15.30
CA ARG A 755 -15.16 -26.04 -15.40
C ARG A 755 -14.91 -26.53 -16.83
N ARG A 756 -15.09 -25.68 -17.84
CA ARG A 756 -14.71 -25.95 -19.24
C ARG A 756 -13.20 -25.88 -19.47
N SER A 757 -12.45 -25.40 -18.48
CA SER A 757 -11.00 -25.33 -18.46
C SER A 757 -10.45 -26.30 -17.42
N ALA A 758 -10.83 -27.58 -17.52
CA ALA A 758 -10.48 -28.60 -16.54
C ALA A 758 -8.98 -28.67 -16.25
N ALA A 759 -8.14 -28.55 -17.28
CA ALA A 759 -6.68 -28.52 -17.12
C ALA A 759 -6.17 -27.36 -16.25
N THR A 760 -6.78 -26.18 -16.36
CA THR A 760 -6.48 -25.01 -15.52
C THR A 760 -6.89 -25.26 -14.07
N VAL A 761 -8.10 -25.77 -13.85
CA VAL A 761 -8.59 -26.09 -12.51
C VAL A 761 -7.75 -27.19 -11.85
N ASP A 762 -7.35 -28.21 -12.61
CA ASP A 762 -6.53 -29.30 -12.10
C ASP A 762 -5.08 -28.88 -11.84
N PHE A 763 -4.54 -27.93 -12.61
CA PHE A 763 -3.26 -27.29 -12.28
C PHE A 763 -3.32 -26.62 -10.91
N LEU A 764 -4.34 -25.79 -10.64
CA LEU A 764 -4.50 -25.12 -9.35
C LEU A 764 -4.58 -26.15 -8.20
N ARG A 765 -5.39 -27.21 -8.36
CA ARG A 765 -5.52 -28.27 -7.33
C ARG A 765 -4.21 -28.99 -7.04
N ARG A 766 -3.41 -29.27 -8.07
CA ARG A 766 -2.11 -29.93 -7.90
C ARG A 766 -1.13 -29.07 -7.11
N HIS A 767 -1.24 -27.76 -7.23
CA HIS A 767 -0.29 -26.79 -6.67
C HIS A 767 -0.84 -25.99 -5.47
N ARG A 768 -2.04 -26.30 -4.96
CA ARG A 768 -2.71 -25.59 -3.85
C ARG A 768 -1.90 -25.43 -2.57
N ALA A 769 -0.91 -26.30 -2.33
CA ALA A 769 -0.03 -26.18 -1.17
C ALA A 769 0.98 -25.01 -1.30
N THR A 770 1.25 -24.56 -2.52
CA THR A 770 2.16 -23.46 -2.83
C THR A 770 1.40 -22.19 -3.19
N ILE A 771 0.23 -22.31 -3.82
CA ILE A 771 -0.57 -21.18 -4.26
C ILE A 771 -1.15 -20.45 -3.05
N ARG A 772 -0.80 -19.17 -2.90
CA ARG A 772 -1.37 -18.26 -1.89
C ARG A 772 -2.44 -17.35 -2.48
N ARG A 773 -2.33 -17.03 -3.78
CA ARG A 773 -3.22 -16.09 -4.46
C ARG A 773 -3.50 -16.49 -5.91
N VAL A 774 -4.72 -16.21 -6.35
CA VAL A 774 -5.11 -16.29 -7.78
C VAL A 774 -5.49 -14.88 -8.26
N LEU A 775 -4.64 -14.22 -9.04
CA LEU A 775 -4.91 -12.87 -9.55
C LEU A 775 -5.65 -12.95 -10.89
N VAL A 776 -6.86 -12.42 -10.97
CA VAL A 776 -7.73 -12.51 -12.15
C VAL A 776 -7.68 -11.22 -12.97
N PHE A 777 -7.42 -11.33 -14.27
CA PHE A 777 -7.39 -10.21 -15.21
C PHE A 777 -8.66 -10.17 -16.06
N GLY A 778 -9.20 -8.96 -16.19
CA GLY A 778 -10.42 -8.66 -16.92
C GLY A 778 -11.65 -8.56 -16.01
N GLY A 779 -12.63 -7.78 -16.45
CA GLY A 779 -13.90 -7.59 -15.75
C GLY A 779 -14.76 -8.86 -15.65
N THR A 780 -15.92 -8.76 -15.00
CA THR A 780 -16.84 -9.90 -14.80
C THR A 780 -17.38 -10.50 -16.11
N ALA A 781 -17.39 -9.72 -17.19
CA ALA A 781 -17.72 -10.19 -18.54
C ALA A 781 -16.61 -11.09 -19.14
N ALA A 782 -15.35 -10.86 -18.77
CA ALA A 782 -14.20 -11.65 -19.20
C ALA A 782 -14.05 -12.91 -18.34
N VAL A 783 -14.10 -12.76 -17.02
CA VAL A 783 -14.07 -13.86 -16.04
C VAL A 783 -15.15 -13.63 -14.98
N SER A 784 -16.24 -14.41 -15.03
CA SER A 784 -17.38 -14.29 -14.13
C SER A 784 -17.02 -14.57 -12.68
N ASP A 785 -17.74 -13.98 -11.72
CA ASP A 785 -17.48 -14.22 -10.29
C ASP A 785 -17.67 -15.69 -9.90
N ALA A 786 -18.58 -16.40 -10.57
CA ALA A 786 -18.73 -17.85 -10.41
C ALA A 786 -17.48 -18.62 -10.86
N SER A 787 -16.84 -18.18 -11.94
CA SER A 787 -15.55 -18.74 -12.38
C SER A 787 -14.44 -18.40 -11.40
N VAL A 788 -14.38 -17.16 -10.89
CA VAL A 788 -13.40 -16.76 -9.86
C VAL A 788 -13.56 -17.62 -8.61
N ALA A 789 -14.78 -17.83 -8.11
CA ALA A 789 -15.04 -18.70 -6.97
C ALA A 789 -14.60 -20.15 -7.23
N THR A 790 -14.82 -20.66 -8.44
CA THR A 790 -14.36 -22.01 -8.83
C THR A 790 -12.84 -22.13 -8.81
N LEU A 791 -12.13 -21.12 -9.31
CA LEU A 791 -10.66 -21.08 -9.34
C LEU A 791 -10.09 -20.95 -7.93
N ARG A 792 -10.67 -20.08 -7.08
CA ARG A 792 -10.30 -19.96 -5.66
C ARG A 792 -10.43 -21.28 -4.92
N ASN A 793 -11.57 -21.96 -5.06
CA ASN A 793 -11.81 -23.25 -4.42
C ASN A 793 -10.89 -24.36 -4.93
N ALA A 794 -10.29 -24.19 -6.11
CA ALA A 794 -9.30 -25.12 -6.63
C ALA A 794 -7.89 -24.83 -6.11
N ALA A 795 -7.60 -23.59 -5.75
CA ALA A 795 -6.32 -23.14 -5.20
C ALA A 795 -6.24 -23.22 -3.67
N ALA A 796 -7.38 -23.29 -2.97
CA ALA A 796 -7.49 -23.65 -1.56
C ALA A 796 -7.45 -25.18 -1.35
#